data_AF-A0A812BPH0-F1
#
_entry.id   AF-A0A812BPH0-F1
#
_cell.length_a   1.000
_cell.length_b   1.000
_cell.length_c   1.000
_cell.angle_alpha   90.00
_cell.angle_beta   90.00
_cell.angle_gamma   90.00
#
_symmetry.space_group_name_H-M   'P 1'
#
loop_
_entity.id
_entity.type
_entity.pdbx_description
1 polymer ?
#
loop_
_entity_poly.entity_id
_entity_poly.type
_entity_poly.pdbx_seq_one_letter_code
_entity_poly.pdbx_strand_id
1 'polypeptide(L)'
;MFIFILFIFQACKQVNALAKLRENKLVDKLWREFSIVQHHDAITGTAKQQVDNDYRKRLAEGIESCQTVMGDAYKKWLRTKGNLEHYFCNQLNISYCKVIETYSEFLITLYNPLAHNVTHWIRIPVIARNAFKVLNVDNEKVPVQLVKIMNSTQQIPERQDSKATHELIFRAYLPALGYTTYFVRNTKKPVSSQLSVESKLSHTNKIISNQFIEMEFSHWTGLPVRLTNKHKQITTTFQQSLMYYKSALNYDQPSGPYIFRPEDNRPNVFNFNATDVTIFTGPLVTEVYLEYSSWAKQVLRLYNDSITVEMEWTVGPIPLDNYQGKEVITDYLTGLNNNREIFTDANSRQMMHRRYNYRPSWNFRNTENVAGNYYPITSQAFIKDVSRDVQFTVFVDRAEGGGSIKNGSIEIMLHRRGTKDDMLGVGEPLDERGVDGDALVVRGKHQLLLDTKEASTHYHRLKSLMILNEPIISFMRVNRKMRSKFNLEWSALKRALPREINLLTFEEWEGKTYLIRLEHIYEQHEVNYPVKVDLTDLFKNINIVQLTEMTLGGNMELSELSRLKWKSANLDKVQNEYADRIPPNGLEITLKPMEIRTFKILKSRIKQGPYKFSHIPKTCFSLLSLSLSLSLSLSLCLSLSL
;
A
#
# COMPACT_ATOMS: atom_id res chain seq x y z
N MET A 1 -7.25 7.34 5.19
CA MET A 1 -7.66 6.24 6.10
C MET A 1 -8.50 5.18 5.39
N PHE A 2 -9.53 5.53 4.62
CA PHE A 2 -10.50 4.57 4.05
C PHE A 2 -9.95 3.55 3.03
N ILE A 3 -9.02 3.95 2.15
CA ILE A 3 -8.43 3.03 1.15
C ILE A 3 -7.59 1.91 1.81
N PHE A 4 -6.81 2.26 2.84
CA PHE A 4 -6.01 1.29 3.62
C PHE A 4 -6.86 0.20 4.29
N ILE A 5 -8.12 0.51 4.63
CA ILE A 5 -9.01 -0.40 5.37
C ILE A 5 -9.56 -1.52 4.48
N LEU A 6 -9.78 -1.27 3.19
CA LEU A 6 -10.19 -2.32 2.24
C LEU A 6 -9.19 -3.49 2.25
N PHE A 7 -7.90 -3.15 2.32
CA PHE A 7 -6.82 -4.14 2.27
C PHE A 7 -6.60 -4.84 3.60
N ILE A 8 -6.78 -4.14 4.73
CA ILE A 8 -6.87 -4.80 6.04
C ILE A 8 -8.00 -5.82 6.03
N PHE A 9 -9.16 -5.46 5.48
CA PHE A 9 -10.30 -6.37 5.40
C PHE A 9 -10.00 -7.60 4.54
N GLN A 10 -9.41 -7.40 3.36
CA GLN A 10 -9.05 -8.51 2.49
C GLN A 10 -7.96 -9.41 3.09
N ALA A 11 -6.95 -8.83 3.74
CA ALA A 11 -5.96 -9.58 4.51
C ALA A 11 -6.61 -10.36 5.66
N CYS A 12 -7.61 -9.78 6.32
CA CYS A 12 -8.36 -10.44 7.38
C CYS A 12 -9.03 -11.72 6.91
N LYS A 13 -9.76 -11.63 5.79
CA LYS A 13 -10.44 -12.77 5.17
C LYS A 13 -9.44 -13.85 4.79
N GLN A 14 -8.32 -13.46 4.18
CA GLN A 14 -7.25 -14.36 3.79
C GLN A 14 -6.70 -15.10 5.01
N VAL A 15 -6.30 -14.35 6.04
CA VAL A 15 -5.71 -14.91 7.26
C VAL A 15 -6.68 -15.85 7.97
N ASN A 16 -7.96 -15.45 8.10
CA ASN A 16 -8.99 -16.30 8.69
C ASN A 16 -9.13 -17.65 7.96
N ALA A 17 -9.26 -17.59 6.64
CA ALA A 17 -9.43 -18.75 5.77
C ALA A 17 -8.19 -19.67 5.77
N LEU A 18 -6.99 -19.09 5.69
CA LEU A 18 -5.72 -19.79 5.63
C LEU A 18 -5.32 -20.42 6.98
N ALA A 19 -5.62 -19.76 8.09
CA ALA A 19 -5.40 -20.28 9.44
C ALA A 19 -6.51 -21.25 9.90
N LYS A 20 -7.52 -21.46 9.06
CA LYS A 20 -8.67 -22.35 9.32
C LYS A 20 -9.30 -22.01 10.67
N LEU A 21 -9.57 -20.72 10.88
CA LEU A 21 -10.24 -20.22 12.09
C LEU A 21 -11.76 -20.45 12.05
N ARG A 22 -12.28 -20.96 10.92
CA ARG A 22 -13.71 -21.19 10.63
C ARG A 22 -14.47 -19.86 10.53
N GLU A 23 -15.79 -19.95 10.41
CA GLU A 23 -16.69 -18.80 10.50
C GLU A 23 -16.39 -17.99 11.76
N ASN A 24 -16.05 -16.74 11.55
CA ASN A 24 -15.53 -15.88 12.59
C ASN A 24 -16.31 -14.56 12.58
N LYS A 25 -17.15 -14.39 13.60
CA LYS A 25 -17.99 -13.19 13.79
C LYS A 25 -17.18 -11.89 13.81
N LEU A 26 -15.88 -11.94 14.11
CA LEU A 26 -14.98 -10.79 14.08
C LEU A 26 -14.66 -10.33 12.64
N VAL A 27 -14.56 -11.27 11.70
CA VAL A 27 -14.42 -10.95 10.27
C VAL A 27 -15.72 -10.32 9.76
N ASP A 28 -16.87 -10.87 10.16
CA ASP A 28 -18.18 -10.30 9.82
C ASP A 28 -18.39 -8.90 10.41
N LYS A 29 -17.87 -8.64 11.62
CA LYS A 29 -17.90 -7.31 12.23
C LYS A 29 -17.15 -6.31 11.36
N LEU A 30 -15.89 -6.58 10.99
CA LEU A 30 -15.16 -5.68 10.08
C LEU A 30 -15.88 -5.54 8.73
N TRP A 31 -16.42 -6.61 8.17
CA TRP A 31 -17.17 -6.54 6.92
C TRP A 31 -18.34 -5.55 7.00
N ARG A 32 -19.15 -5.63 8.06
CA ARG A 32 -20.32 -4.77 8.26
C ARG A 32 -19.91 -3.31 8.42
N GLU A 33 -18.97 -3.03 9.33
CA GLU A 33 -18.54 -1.65 9.60
C GLU A 33 -17.83 -1.05 8.38
N PHE A 34 -17.03 -1.83 7.66
CA PHE A 34 -16.41 -1.38 6.41
C PHE A 34 -17.44 -1.13 5.29
N SER A 35 -18.48 -1.96 5.19
CA SER A 35 -19.52 -1.79 4.16
C SER A 35 -20.33 -0.52 4.37
N ILE A 36 -20.61 -0.15 5.63
CA ILE A 36 -21.31 1.09 5.98
C ILE A 36 -20.52 2.31 5.49
N VAL A 37 -19.19 2.33 5.64
CA VAL A 37 -18.40 3.50 5.24
C VAL A 37 -18.19 3.63 3.73
N GLN A 38 -18.63 2.65 2.92
CA GLN A 38 -18.72 2.83 1.46
C GLN A 38 -19.96 3.64 1.05
N HIS A 39 -20.81 4.04 2.01
CA HIS A 39 -21.90 4.97 1.77
C HIS A 39 -21.41 6.27 1.13
N HIS A 40 -22.23 6.85 0.26
CA HIS A 40 -21.91 8.06 -0.50
C HIS A 40 -21.89 9.34 0.32
N ASP A 41 -22.19 9.27 1.63
CA ASP A 41 -21.93 10.34 2.61
C ASP A 41 -20.85 9.99 3.64
N ALA A 42 -20.26 8.80 3.54
CA ALA A 42 -19.21 8.36 4.46
C ALA A 42 -17.83 8.62 3.86
N ILE A 43 -17.39 7.78 2.91
CA ILE A 43 -16.06 7.88 2.28
C ILE A 43 -15.85 9.20 1.52
N THR A 44 -16.94 9.84 1.10
CA THR A 44 -16.95 11.15 0.43
C THR A 44 -16.68 12.32 1.37
N GLY A 45 -16.80 12.12 2.69
CA GLY A 45 -16.65 13.19 3.67
C GLY A 45 -17.82 14.18 3.69
N THR A 46 -19.01 13.75 3.28
CA THR A 46 -20.20 14.62 3.15
C THR A 46 -21.28 14.34 4.18
N ALA A 47 -20.93 13.75 5.32
CA ALA A 47 -21.80 13.65 6.49
C ALA A 47 -21.50 14.76 7.52
N LYS A 48 -22.44 14.97 8.45
CA LYS A 48 -22.21 15.80 9.64
C LYS A 48 -21.07 15.25 10.48
N GLN A 49 -20.37 16.12 11.21
CA GLN A 49 -19.17 15.74 11.97
C GLN A 49 -19.42 14.62 12.99
N GLN A 50 -20.60 14.61 13.65
CA GLN A 50 -20.96 13.56 14.61
C GLN A 50 -21.14 12.19 13.94
N VAL A 51 -21.66 12.15 12.71
CA VAL A 51 -21.85 10.92 11.94
C VAL A 51 -20.52 10.41 11.42
N ASP A 52 -19.65 11.30 10.95
CA ASP A 52 -18.28 10.95 10.55
C ASP A 52 -17.45 10.42 11.74
N ASN A 53 -17.65 10.97 12.95
CA ASN A 53 -17.07 10.39 14.18
C ASN A 53 -17.59 8.96 14.46
N ASP A 54 -18.87 8.67 14.21
CA ASP A 54 -19.43 7.32 14.30
C ASP A 54 -18.79 6.38 13.28
N TYR A 55 -18.63 6.81 12.02
CA TYR A 55 -17.92 6.03 11.00
C TYR A 55 -16.48 5.70 11.42
N ARG A 56 -15.73 6.66 11.95
CA ARG A 56 -14.37 6.44 12.47
C ARG A 56 -14.35 5.44 13.61
N LYS A 57 -15.27 5.55 14.56
CA LYS A 57 -15.41 4.62 15.69
C LYS A 57 -15.69 3.19 15.19
N ARG A 58 -16.68 3.03 14.33
CA ARG A 58 -17.05 1.74 13.72
C ARG A 58 -15.87 1.08 13.02
N LEU A 59 -15.14 1.86 12.22
CA LEU A 59 -13.95 1.38 11.54
C LEU A 59 -12.85 0.95 12.50
N ALA A 60 -12.58 1.74 13.55
CA ALA A 60 -11.59 1.39 14.56
C ALA A 60 -11.93 0.05 15.24
N GLU A 61 -13.19 -0.15 15.62
CA GLU A 61 -13.65 -1.41 16.21
C GLU A 61 -13.58 -2.60 15.22
N GLY A 62 -13.85 -2.36 13.94
CA GLY A 62 -13.69 -3.36 12.89
C GLY A 62 -12.21 -3.77 12.71
N ILE A 63 -11.31 -2.80 12.70
CA ILE A 63 -9.86 -3.03 12.59
C ILE A 63 -9.35 -3.84 13.79
N GLU A 64 -9.76 -3.50 15.01
CA GLU A 64 -9.42 -4.25 16.22
C GLU A 64 -9.91 -5.70 16.16
N SER A 65 -11.13 -5.91 15.65
CA SER A 65 -11.69 -7.25 15.40
C SER A 65 -10.79 -8.04 14.47
N CYS A 66 -10.29 -7.42 13.40
CA CYS A 66 -9.37 -8.07 12.48
C CYS A 66 -8.00 -8.36 13.09
N GLN A 67 -7.45 -7.43 13.86
CA GLN A 67 -6.18 -7.62 14.56
C GLN A 67 -6.23 -8.81 15.51
N THR A 68 -7.38 -9.02 16.16
CA THR A 68 -7.65 -10.23 16.98
C THR A 68 -7.59 -11.50 16.13
N VAL A 69 -8.26 -11.52 14.97
CA VAL A 69 -8.22 -12.66 14.02
C VAL A 69 -6.79 -12.96 13.56
N MET A 70 -6.02 -11.92 13.21
CA MET A 70 -4.62 -12.07 12.81
C MET A 70 -3.75 -12.60 13.94
N GLY A 71 -3.94 -12.11 15.17
CA GLY A 71 -3.26 -12.61 16.36
C GLY A 71 -3.52 -14.10 16.60
N ASP A 72 -4.76 -14.56 16.45
CA ASP A 72 -5.13 -15.97 16.59
C ASP A 72 -4.54 -16.85 15.48
N ALA A 73 -4.46 -16.34 14.26
CA ALA A 73 -3.75 -17.02 13.17
C ALA A 73 -2.25 -17.16 13.47
N TYR A 74 -1.60 -16.10 13.97
CA TYR A 74 -0.18 -16.15 14.31
C TYR A 74 0.12 -17.15 15.43
N LYS A 75 -0.76 -17.30 16.44
CA LYS A 75 -0.62 -18.35 17.46
C LYS A 75 -0.49 -19.75 16.83
N LYS A 76 -1.28 -20.03 15.78
CA LYS A 76 -1.20 -21.30 15.03
C LYS A 76 0.05 -21.40 14.17
N TRP A 77 0.39 -20.35 13.43
CA TRP A 77 1.47 -20.39 12.43
C TRP A 77 2.86 -20.31 13.04
N LEU A 78 3.09 -19.40 14.00
CA LEU A 78 4.36 -19.23 14.68
C LEU A 78 4.63 -20.33 15.72
N ARG A 79 3.62 -21.18 16.02
CA ARG A 79 3.68 -22.27 17.01
C ARG A 79 4.09 -21.77 18.40
N THR A 80 3.59 -20.59 18.79
CA THR A 80 3.87 -20.01 20.11
C THR A 80 3.24 -20.90 21.20
N LYS A 81 4.05 -21.39 22.15
CA LYS A 81 3.56 -22.00 23.39
C LYS A 81 3.60 -20.95 24.50
N GLY A 82 2.45 -20.60 25.08
CA GLY A 82 2.30 -19.59 26.15
C GLY A 82 1.56 -18.32 25.71
N ASN A 83 1.36 -17.37 26.64
CA ASN A 83 0.70 -16.08 26.41
C ASN A 83 1.63 -15.08 25.69
N LEU A 84 2.03 -15.39 24.46
CA LEU A 84 2.73 -14.44 23.60
C LEU A 84 1.72 -13.74 22.71
N GLU A 85 1.54 -12.44 22.93
CA GLU A 85 0.56 -11.60 22.23
C GLU A 85 1.22 -10.78 21.13
N HIS A 86 0.50 -10.64 20.01
CA HIS A 86 0.84 -9.73 18.94
C HIS A 86 0.16 -8.39 19.18
N TYR A 87 0.94 -7.32 19.13
CA TYR A 87 0.48 -5.95 19.22
C TYR A 87 0.54 -5.29 17.84
N PHE A 88 -0.48 -4.53 17.49
CA PHE A 88 -0.56 -3.78 16.25
C PHE A 88 -0.50 -2.29 16.58
N CYS A 89 0.34 -1.54 15.87
CA CYS A 89 0.47 -0.10 16.06
C CYS A 89 -0.12 0.64 14.86
N ASN A 90 -1.31 1.21 15.04
CA ASN A 90 -2.04 1.90 13.98
C ASN A 90 -1.54 3.34 13.73
N GLN A 91 -0.60 3.83 14.57
CA GLN A 91 -0.09 5.20 14.56
C GLN A 91 1.39 5.29 14.13
N LEU A 92 1.85 4.31 13.32
CA LEU A 92 3.22 4.33 12.78
C LEU A 92 3.46 5.51 11.82
N ASN A 93 2.41 6.03 11.17
CA ASN A 93 2.50 7.20 10.29
C ASN A 93 2.96 8.48 11.02
N ILE A 94 2.65 8.59 12.31
CA ILE A 94 3.11 9.68 13.18
C ILE A 94 4.31 9.23 14.03
N SER A 95 4.97 8.13 13.66
CA SER A 95 6.09 7.53 14.38
C SER A 95 5.78 7.28 15.87
N TYR A 96 4.61 6.70 16.16
CA TYR A 96 4.21 6.34 17.52
C TYR A 96 3.82 4.86 17.63
N CYS A 97 4.44 4.17 18.60
CA CYS A 97 4.12 2.79 18.93
C CYS A 97 4.60 2.48 20.36
N LYS A 98 3.73 2.75 21.33
CA LYS A 98 3.99 2.60 22.78
C LYS A 98 4.67 1.28 23.16
N VAL A 99 4.28 0.20 22.51
CA VAL A 99 4.74 -1.16 22.79
C VAL A 99 6.25 -1.30 22.54
N ILE A 100 6.73 -0.96 21.35
CA ILE A 100 8.14 -1.16 20.98
C ILE A 100 9.08 -0.11 21.56
N GLU A 101 8.56 1.04 21.98
CA GLU A 101 9.32 2.06 22.71
C GLU A 101 9.81 1.54 24.08
N THR A 102 9.17 0.50 24.63
CA THR A 102 9.55 -0.12 25.91
C THR A 102 10.35 -1.41 25.76
N TYR A 103 10.45 -1.97 24.56
CA TYR A 103 11.04 -3.29 24.34
C TYR A 103 12.51 -3.20 23.96
N SER A 104 13.35 -3.98 24.66
CA SER A 104 14.76 -4.12 24.31
C SER A 104 15.03 -5.19 23.25
N GLU A 105 14.15 -6.19 23.16
CA GLU A 105 14.16 -7.28 22.18
C GLU A 105 12.70 -7.60 21.77
N PHE A 106 12.43 -7.67 20.47
CA PHE A 106 11.09 -7.97 19.94
C PHE A 106 11.15 -8.57 18.54
N LEU A 107 10.05 -9.20 18.14
CA LEU A 107 9.80 -9.63 16.76
C LEU A 107 8.90 -8.62 16.05
N ILE A 108 9.15 -8.47 14.76
CA ILE A 108 8.27 -7.79 13.81
C ILE A 108 7.79 -8.86 12.84
N THR A 109 6.48 -9.15 12.83
CA THR A 109 5.87 -10.06 11.87
C THR A 109 5.08 -9.24 10.86
N LEU A 110 5.40 -9.44 9.59
CA LEU A 110 4.84 -8.71 8.46
C LEU A 110 4.03 -9.67 7.59
N TYR A 111 2.75 -9.40 7.37
CA TYR A 111 1.91 -10.18 6.48
C TYR A 111 1.71 -9.48 5.13
N ASN A 112 2.07 -10.15 4.04
CA ASN A 112 1.85 -9.74 2.67
C ASN A 112 0.53 -10.33 2.14
N PRO A 113 -0.51 -9.52 1.88
CA PRO A 113 -1.78 -9.99 1.34
C PRO A 113 -1.76 -10.23 -0.19
N LEU A 114 -0.73 -9.75 -0.89
CA LEU A 114 -0.61 -9.91 -2.34
C LEU A 114 -0.14 -11.31 -2.71
N ALA A 115 -0.65 -11.86 -3.81
CA ALA A 115 -0.20 -13.13 -4.37
C ALA A 115 1.15 -13.04 -5.13
N HIS A 116 1.93 -12.00 -4.83
CA HIS A 116 3.24 -11.68 -5.40
C HIS A 116 4.28 -11.56 -4.30
N ASN A 117 5.52 -11.95 -4.56
CA ASN A 117 6.61 -11.62 -3.64
C ASN A 117 6.82 -10.11 -3.64
N VAL A 118 6.95 -9.52 -2.45
CA VAL A 118 7.10 -8.06 -2.31
C VAL A 118 8.28 -7.73 -1.43
N THR A 119 8.81 -6.54 -1.65
CA THR A 119 9.79 -5.92 -0.77
C THR A 119 9.16 -4.68 -0.16
N HIS A 120 9.36 -4.45 1.13
CA HIS A 120 8.79 -3.29 1.82
C HIS A 120 9.82 -2.59 2.71
N TRP A 121 9.79 -1.26 2.74
CA TRP A 121 10.67 -0.47 3.61
C TRP A 121 10.01 -0.32 4.97
N ILE A 122 10.61 -0.91 6.00
CA ILE A 122 10.11 -0.83 7.36
C ILE A 122 10.63 0.45 8.00
N ARG A 123 9.73 1.20 8.62
CA ARG A 123 10.02 2.42 9.39
C ARG A 123 9.27 2.31 10.71
N ILE A 124 9.99 2.16 11.82
CA ILE A 124 9.38 2.01 13.14
C ILE A 124 10.00 2.96 14.18
N PRO A 125 9.20 3.54 15.08
CA PRO A 125 9.69 4.47 16.08
C PRO A 125 10.50 3.75 17.16
N VAL A 126 11.63 4.34 17.54
CA VAL A 126 12.55 3.80 18.53
C VAL A 126 13.18 4.89 19.40
N ILE A 127 13.65 4.49 20.58
CA ILE A 127 14.47 5.33 21.45
C ILE A 127 15.94 5.06 21.15
N ALA A 128 16.58 5.96 20.38
CA ALA A 128 17.93 5.75 19.87
C ALA A 128 19.05 6.10 20.89
N ARG A 129 19.06 5.41 22.04
CA ARG A 129 20.17 5.50 23.01
C ARG A 129 21.36 4.62 22.65
N ASN A 130 21.09 3.50 21.97
CA ASN A 130 22.11 2.54 21.52
C ASN A 130 21.83 2.13 20.07
N ALA A 131 22.82 1.52 19.41
CA ALA A 131 22.63 0.93 18.08
C ALA A 131 21.68 -0.28 18.12
N PHE A 132 20.97 -0.50 17.01
CA PHE A 132 20.03 -1.61 16.82
C PHE A 132 20.65 -2.72 15.97
N LYS A 133 20.23 -3.96 16.22
CA LYS A 133 20.55 -5.10 15.35
C LYS A 133 19.24 -5.75 14.90
N VAL A 134 19.07 -5.86 13.59
CA VAL A 134 17.96 -6.57 12.95
C VAL A 134 18.48 -7.87 12.34
N LEU A 135 17.73 -8.96 12.52
CA LEU A 135 18.04 -10.29 11.99
C LEU A 135 16.89 -10.81 11.12
N ASN A 136 17.19 -11.24 9.89
CA ASN A 136 16.24 -11.85 8.95
C ASN A 136 15.86 -13.28 9.39
N VAL A 137 15.23 -14.08 8.53
CA VAL A 137 14.80 -15.46 8.84
C VAL A 137 16.00 -16.40 9.03
N ASP A 138 17.06 -16.21 8.25
CA ASP A 138 18.30 -17.01 8.24
C ASP A 138 19.31 -16.62 9.33
N ASN A 139 18.92 -15.73 10.24
CA ASN A 139 19.76 -15.22 11.34
C ASN A 139 20.95 -14.36 10.86
N GLU A 140 20.86 -13.84 9.65
CA GLU A 140 21.78 -12.89 9.07
C GLU A 140 21.42 -11.46 9.45
N LYS A 141 22.43 -10.58 9.46
CA LYS A 141 22.24 -9.17 9.79
C LYS A 141 21.63 -8.43 8.60
N VAL A 142 20.54 -7.72 8.86
CA VAL A 142 19.96 -6.78 7.89
C VAL A 142 20.59 -5.40 8.12
N PRO A 143 21.03 -4.69 7.06
CA PRO A 143 21.43 -3.30 7.16
C PRO A 143 20.31 -2.43 7.75
N VAL A 144 20.68 -1.49 8.63
CA VAL A 144 19.72 -0.57 9.26
C VAL A 144 20.24 0.85 9.21
N GLN A 145 19.31 1.81 9.22
CA GLN A 145 19.56 3.23 9.33
C GLN A 145 18.62 3.83 10.38
N LEU A 146 19.10 4.84 11.11
CA LEU A 146 18.31 5.63 12.03
C LEU A 146 18.16 7.05 11.50
N VAL A 147 16.93 7.51 11.43
CA VAL A 147 16.59 8.88 11.04
C VAL A 147 15.94 9.58 12.23
N LYS A 148 16.35 10.82 12.49
CA LYS A 148 15.77 11.63 13.57
C LYS A 148 14.33 11.98 13.22
N ILE A 149 13.43 11.83 14.20
CA ILE A 149 12.06 12.31 14.06
C ILE A 149 12.07 13.83 14.16
N MET A 150 11.54 14.53 13.16
CA MET A 150 11.49 15.99 13.18
C MET A 150 10.58 16.55 14.27
N ASN A 151 10.91 17.74 14.77
CA ASN A 151 10.13 18.44 15.79
C ASN A 151 8.66 18.56 15.41
N SER A 152 8.37 18.85 14.14
CA SER A 152 7.01 18.91 13.60
C SER A 152 6.21 17.63 13.78
N THR A 153 6.87 16.46 13.69
CA THR A 153 6.22 15.17 13.94
C THR A 153 6.16 14.91 15.44
N GLN A 154 7.19 15.26 16.22
CA GLN A 154 7.19 15.10 17.68
C GLN A 154 6.07 15.91 18.37
N GLN A 155 5.68 17.05 17.79
CA GLN A 155 4.64 17.93 18.31
C GLN A 155 3.21 17.51 17.91
N ILE A 156 3.04 16.43 17.14
CA ILE A 156 1.71 15.91 16.82
C ILE A 156 0.98 15.53 18.12
N PRO A 157 -0.23 16.05 18.38
CA PRO A 157 -0.92 15.89 19.67
C PRO A 157 -1.10 14.44 20.12
N GLU A 158 -1.35 13.52 19.19
CA GLU A 158 -1.52 12.09 19.46
C GLU A 158 -0.24 11.41 19.97
N ARG A 159 0.91 12.11 19.97
CA ARG A 159 2.20 11.60 20.44
C ARG A 159 2.60 12.07 21.84
N GLN A 160 1.70 12.71 22.59
CA GLN A 160 2.03 13.30 23.91
C GLN A 160 2.76 12.35 24.88
N ASP A 161 2.52 11.04 24.82
CA ASP A 161 3.19 10.04 25.67
C ASP A 161 4.31 9.25 24.96
N SER A 162 4.66 9.59 23.72
CA SER A 162 5.76 8.98 22.96
C SER A 162 7.13 9.46 23.46
N LYS A 163 8.07 8.52 23.56
CA LYS A 163 9.48 8.73 23.89
C LYS A 163 10.39 8.48 22.68
N ALA A 164 9.83 8.09 21.55
CA ALA A 164 10.59 7.80 20.34
C ALA A 164 11.25 9.07 19.81
N THR A 165 12.56 9.00 19.56
CA THR A 165 13.35 10.11 19.05
C THR A 165 13.78 9.91 17.61
N HIS A 166 13.77 8.66 17.14
CA HIS A 166 14.23 8.27 15.82
C HIS A 166 13.33 7.18 15.24
N GLU A 167 13.45 6.97 13.94
CA GLU A 167 12.86 5.85 13.24
C GLU A 167 13.96 4.90 12.78
N LEU A 168 13.80 3.63 13.10
CA LEU A 168 14.63 2.53 12.61
C LEU A 168 14.10 2.09 11.24
N ILE A 169 14.98 2.16 10.25
CA ILE A 169 14.68 1.86 8.85
C ILE A 169 15.47 0.65 8.40
N PHE A 170 14.80 -0.31 7.75
CA PHE A 170 15.43 -1.45 7.09
C PHE A 170 14.56 -2.02 5.98
N ARG A 171 15.18 -2.82 5.09
CA ARG A 171 14.50 -3.45 3.96
C ARG A 171 13.99 -4.85 4.33
N ALA A 172 12.69 -5.09 4.13
CA ALA A 172 12.05 -6.38 4.33
C ALA A 172 11.69 -7.06 3.00
N TYR A 173 11.75 -8.39 2.98
CA TYR A 173 11.38 -9.27 1.88
C TYR A 173 10.28 -10.20 2.38
N LEU A 174 9.20 -10.32 1.60
CA LEU A 174 8.03 -11.08 2.00
C LEU A 174 7.57 -12.00 0.85
N PRO A 175 7.24 -13.27 1.14
CA PRO A 175 6.71 -14.16 0.13
C PRO A 175 5.27 -13.80 -0.23
N ALA A 176 4.83 -14.24 -1.39
CA ALA A 176 3.45 -14.12 -1.86
C ALA A 176 2.45 -14.75 -0.87
N LEU A 177 1.40 -14.02 -0.52
CA LEU A 177 0.29 -14.45 0.34
C LEU A 177 0.81 -15.15 1.60
N GLY A 178 1.59 -14.44 2.39
CA GLY A 178 2.43 -15.03 3.43
C GLY A 178 2.96 -14.02 4.42
N TYR A 179 3.77 -14.47 5.38
CA TYR A 179 4.42 -13.59 6.34
C TYR A 179 5.90 -13.89 6.48
N THR A 180 6.64 -12.86 6.90
CA THR A 180 8.05 -12.94 7.29
C THR A 180 8.26 -12.24 8.63
N THR A 181 9.11 -12.79 9.48
CA THR A 181 9.37 -12.29 10.83
C THR A 181 10.83 -11.90 11.02
N TYR A 182 11.06 -10.66 11.44
CA TYR A 182 12.35 -10.10 11.76
C TYR A 182 12.54 -9.98 13.27
N PHE A 183 13.76 -10.17 13.76
CA PHE A 183 14.09 -9.94 15.17
C PHE A 183 14.90 -8.67 15.34
N VAL A 184 14.44 -7.80 16.23
CA VAL A 184 15.06 -6.51 16.53
C VAL A 184 15.52 -6.51 17.97
N ARG A 185 16.74 -6.00 18.20
CA ARG A 185 17.23 -5.77 19.55
C ARG A 185 18.14 -4.55 19.66
N ASN A 186 18.12 -3.96 20.85
CA ASN A 186 19.13 -2.99 21.27
C ASN A 186 20.48 -3.68 21.48
N THR A 187 21.56 -2.97 21.16
CA THR A 187 22.93 -3.40 21.44
C THR A 187 23.54 -2.53 22.53
N LYS A 188 24.79 -2.81 22.92
CA LYS A 188 25.60 -1.94 23.79
C LYS A 188 26.49 -0.96 23.00
N LYS A 189 26.40 -0.98 21.67
CA LYS A 189 27.25 -0.15 20.80
C LYS A 189 26.66 1.26 20.67
N PRO A 190 27.51 2.29 20.48
CA PRO A 190 27.05 3.65 20.21
C PRO A 190 26.26 3.70 18.90
N VAL A 191 25.26 4.57 18.87
CA VAL A 191 24.34 4.72 17.74
C VAL A 191 24.96 5.38 16.51
N SER A 192 26.09 6.08 16.67
CA SER A 192 26.71 6.95 15.65
C SER A 192 26.86 6.30 14.27
N SER A 193 27.26 5.03 14.20
CA SER A 193 27.42 4.29 12.93
C SER A 193 26.13 4.06 12.13
N GLN A 194 24.97 4.27 12.73
CA GLN A 194 23.65 4.05 12.12
C GLN A 194 22.87 5.35 11.91
N LEU A 195 23.33 6.46 12.49
CA LEU A 195 22.66 7.75 12.37
C LEU A 195 22.82 8.30 10.95
N SER A 196 21.74 8.89 10.45
CA SER A 196 21.78 9.71 9.25
C SER A 196 22.54 11.01 9.54
N VAL A 197 23.28 11.50 8.56
CA VAL A 197 24.03 12.76 8.66
C VAL A 197 23.10 13.90 8.28
N GLU A 198 22.86 14.80 9.24
CA GLU A 198 22.09 16.04 9.03
C GLU A 198 22.96 17.10 8.35
N SER A 199 22.40 17.79 7.36
CA SER A 199 23.04 18.91 6.66
C SER A 199 22.01 19.91 6.16
N LYS A 200 22.44 21.16 5.97
CA LYS A 200 21.65 22.21 5.30
C LYS A 200 22.05 22.31 3.83
N LEU A 201 21.19 22.94 3.01
CA LEU A 201 21.57 23.29 1.64
C LEU A 201 22.76 24.26 1.64
N SER A 202 23.71 24.00 0.75
CA SER A 202 24.90 24.84 0.54
C SER A 202 24.60 26.01 -0.39
N HIS A 203 25.57 26.91 -0.58
CA HIS A 203 25.53 28.03 -1.54
C HIS A 203 25.61 27.60 -3.02
N THR A 204 25.39 26.32 -3.32
CA THR A 204 25.46 25.74 -4.67
C THR A 204 24.35 24.71 -4.81
N ASN A 205 23.87 24.50 -6.04
CA ASN A 205 22.85 23.48 -6.29
C ASN A 205 23.29 22.12 -5.72
N LYS A 206 22.33 21.40 -5.14
CA LYS A 206 22.58 20.12 -4.49
C LYS A 206 21.97 19.01 -5.30
N ILE A 207 22.75 17.99 -5.60
CA ILE A 207 22.26 16.75 -6.22
C ILE A 207 22.06 15.69 -5.14
N ILE A 208 20.91 15.04 -5.19
CA ILE A 208 20.57 13.87 -4.38
C ILE A 208 20.25 12.73 -5.33
N SER A 209 20.84 11.56 -5.11
CA SER A 209 20.72 10.43 -6.02
C SER A 209 20.78 9.09 -5.30
N ASN A 210 20.09 8.09 -5.84
CA ASN A 210 20.26 6.67 -5.48
C ASN A 210 20.76 5.89 -6.72
N GLN A 211 20.54 4.58 -6.83
CA GLN A 211 20.95 3.82 -8.02
C GLN A 211 20.19 4.22 -9.31
N PHE A 212 18.94 4.67 -9.20
CA PHE A 212 18.01 4.81 -10.34
C PHE A 212 17.64 6.25 -10.68
N ILE A 213 17.53 7.09 -9.66
CA ILE A 213 17.01 8.44 -9.74
C ILE A 213 18.08 9.44 -9.28
N GLU A 214 18.06 10.59 -9.93
CA GLU A 214 18.79 11.79 -9.51
C GLU A 214 17.83 12.98 -9.49
N MET A 215 17.93 13.80 -8.45
CA MET A 215 17.18 15.03 -8.30
C MET A 215 18.12 16.17 -7.94
N GLU A 216 17.97 17.28 -8.67
CA GLU A 216 18.74 18.51 -8.42
C GLU A 216 17.86 19.52 -7.70
N PHE A 217 18.42 20.14 -6.65
CA PHE A 217 17.81 21.18 -5.85
C PHE A 217 18.51 22.51 -6.08
N SER A 218 17.72 23.55 -6.27
CA SER A 218 18.21 24.92 -6.40
C SER A 218 18.70 25.45 -5.06
N HIS A 219 19.89 26.04 -5.02
CA HIS A 219 20.37 26.72 -3.82
C HIS A 219 19.65 28.04 -3.52
N TRP A 220 18.99 28.63 -4.52
CA TRP A 220 18.22 29.87 -4.34
C TRP A 220 16.87 29.60 -3.70
N THR A 221 16.15 28.58 -4.19
CA THR A 221 14.77 28.31 -3.74
C THR A 221 14.69 27.16 -2.75
N GLY A 222 15.69 26.27 -2.68
CA GLY A 222 15.64 25.03 -1.90
C GLY A 222 14.76 23.94 -2.52
N LEU A 223 14.03 24.25 -3.59
CA LEU A 223 13.11 23.33 -4.24
C LEU A 223 13.82 22.50 -5.31
N PRO A 224 13.31 21.30 -5.61
CA PRO A 224 13.82 20.53 -6.74
C PRO A 224 13.53 21.28 -8.05
N VAL A 225 14.48 21.21 -8.98
CA VAL A 225 14.41 21.84 -10.31
C VAL A 225 14.55 20.84 -11.46
N ARG A 226 15.07 19.64 -11.17
CA ARG A 226 15.32 18.61 -12.18
C ARG A 226 15.13 17.22 -11.61
N LEU A 227 14.46 16.35 -12.36
CA LEU A 227 14.29 14.93 -12.04
C LEU A 227 14.82 14.09 -13.21
N THR A 228 15.67 13.12 -12.89
CA THR A 228 16.32 12.24 -13.86
C THR A 228 16.13 10.78 -13.48
N ASN A 229 15.64 9.99 -14.43
CA ASN A 229 15.76 8.53 -14.42
C ASN A 229 17.07 8.16 -15.11
N LYS A 230 18.07 7.76 -14.31
CA LYS A 230 19.44 7.50 -14.76
C LYS A 230 19.56 6.28 -15.66
N HIS A 231 18.77 5.24 -15.38
CA HIS A 231 18.84 4.00 -16.15
C HIS A 231 18.27 4.17 -17.56
N LYS A 232 17.21 4.98 -17.69
CA LYS A 232 16.58 5.29 -18.97
C LYS A 232 17.15 6.53 -19.66
N GLN A 233 18.05 7.26 -18.98
CA GLN A 233 18.62 8.53 -19.45
C GLN A 233 17.53 9.57 -19.79
N ILE A 234 16.46 9.58 -19.01
CA ILE A 234 15.34 10.53 -19.17
C ILE A 234 15.48 11.60 -18.11
N THR A 235 15.47 12.85 -18.53
CA THR A 235 15.49 14.01 -17.64
C THR A 235 14.37 14.99 -17.98
N THR A 236 13.77 15.57 -16.97
CA THR A 236 12.81 16.67 -17.11
C THR A 236 13.11 17.77 -16.10
N THR A 237 12.78 19.02 -16.44
CA THR A 237 12.57 20.02 -15.39
C THR A 237 11.47 19.52 -14.47
N PHE A 238 11.62 19.79 -13.18
CA PHE A 238 10.70 19.32 -12.17
C PHE A 238 10.62 20.36 -11.06
N GLN A 239 9.42 20.84 -10.77
CA GLN A 239 9.15 21.70 -9.63
C GLN A 239 8.04 21.07 -8.81
N GLN A 240 8.32 20.91 -7.53
CA GLN A 240 7.35 20.47 -6.55
C GLN A 240 6.94 21.69 -5.72
N SER A 241 5.64 21.93 -5.58
CA SER A 241 5.14 23.03 -4.74
C SER A 241 3.94 22.60 -3.91
N LEU A 242 3.90 23.02 -2.64
CA LEU A 242 2.66 23.12 -1.87
C LEU A 242 2.05 24.51 -2.10
N MET A 243 0.73 24.57 -2.27
CA MET A 243 -0.03 25.80 -2.53
C MET A 243 -1.44 25.64 -1.94
N TYR A 244 -2.27 26.67 -2.00
CA TYR A 244 -3.69 26.55 -1.63
C TYR A 244 -4.60 27.49 -2.42
N TYR A 245 -5.80 27.02 -2.76
CA TYR A 245 -6.87 27.89 -3.19
C TYR A 245 -7.59 28.48 -1.98
N LYS A 246 -8.04 29.72 -2.10
CA LYS A 246 -8.98 30.31 -1.15
C LYS A 246 -10.38 29.83 -1.51
N SER A 247 -11.14 29.37 -0.52
CA SER A 247 -12.53 28.97 -0.72
C SER A 247 -13.41 30.18 -1.03
N ALA A 248 -14.28 30.08 -2.03
CA ALA A 248 -15.29 31.10 -2.29
C ALA A 248 -16.26 31.21 -1.10
N LEU A 249 -16.55 32.44 -0.66
CA LEU A 249 -17.39 32.75 0.50
C LEU A 249 -18.73 33.40 0.14
N ASN A 250 -18.98 33.70 -1.14
CA ASN A 250 -20.17 34.41 -1.58
C ASN A 250 -21.45 33.61 -1.33
N TYR A 251 -22.56 34.32 -1.08
CA TYR A 251 -23.83 33.71 -0.71
C TYR A 251 -24.48 32.88 -1.82
N ASP A 252 -24.17 33.15 -3.09
CA ASP A 252 -24.82 32.42 -4.21
C ASP A 252 -24.41 30.95 -4.26
N GLN A 253 -23.11 30.66 -4.03
CA GLN A 253 -22.60 29.28 -3.96
C GLN A 253 -21.21 29.27 -3.32
N PRO A 254 -21.08 29.08 -2.00
CA PRO A 254 -19.77 28.94 -1.38
C PRO A 254 -19.15 27.56 -1.68
N SER A 255 -17.84 27.43 -1.43
CA SER A 255 -17.16 26.13 -1.33
C SER A 255 -17.54 25.44 -0.02
N GLY A 256 -17.67 24.11 -0.02
CA GLY A 256 -18.08 23.34 1.16
C GLY A 256 -17.77 21.84 1.04
N PRO A 257 -18.43 20.98 1.84
CA PRO A 257 -18.16 19.54 1.86
C PRO A 257 -18.23 18.86 0.48
N TYR A 258 -19.20 19.22 -0.36
CA TYR A 258 -19.40 18.66 -1.70
C TYR A 258 -18.72 19.50 -2.78
N ILE A 259 -18.87 20.82 -2.71
CA ILE A 259 -18.50 21.73 -3.78
C ILE A 259 -17.09 22.24 -3.53
N PHE A 260 -16.21 22.03 -4.51
CA PHE A 260 -14.98 22.79 -4.64
C PHE A 260 -15.25 24.01 -5.52
N ARG A 261 -15.17 25.20 -4.93
CA ARG A 261 -15.23 26.47 -5.67
C ARG A 261 -14.14 27.41 -5.18
N PRO A 262 -13.03 27.56 -5.92
CA PRO A 262 -11.99 28.50 -5.53
C PRO A 262 -12.45 29.95 -5.78
N GLU A 263 -12.00 30.88 -4.94
CA GLU A 263 -12.24 32.32 -5.10
C GLU A 263 -11.58 32.87 -6.37
N ASP A 264 -10.38 32.38 -6.71
CA ASP A 264 -9.63 32.72 -7.92
C ASP A 264 -9.11 31.44 -8.60
N ASN A 265 -8.87 31.51 -9.90
CA ASN A 265 -8.29 30.42 -10.68
C ASN A 265 -6.79 30.20 -10.40
N ARG A 266 -6.12 31.11 -9.67
CA ARG A 266 -4.72 31.02 -9.29
C ARG A 266 -4.59 30.65 -7.80
N PRO A 267 -3.86 29.57 -7.47
CA PRO A 267 -3.61 29.24 -6.08
C PRO A 267 -2.59 30.22 -5.46
N ASN A 268 -2.66 30.34 -4.14
CA ASN A 268 -1.71 31.11 -3.34
C ASN A 268 -0.47 30.25 -3.08
N VAL A 269 0.71 30.85 -3.18
CA VAL A 269 2.00 30.21 -2.90
C VAL A 269 2.46 30.52 -1.48
N PHE A 270 3.15 29.58 -0.85
CA PHE A 270 3.82 29.84 0.42
C PHE A 270 5.10 30.65 0.19
N ASN A 271 5.48 31.46 1.18
CA ASN A 271 6.82 32.05 1.22
C ASN A 271 7.81 30.97 1.64
N PHE A 272 8.67 30.53 0.73
CA PHE A 272 9.59 29.42 0.92
C PHE A 272 10.98 29.76 0.39
N ASN A 273 12.02 29.40 1.14
CA ASN A 273 13.39 29.65 0.74
C ASN A 273 14.32 28.47 1.09
N ALA A 274 15.57 28.53 0.62
CA ALA A 274 16.52 27.43 0.81
C ALA A 274 16.88 27.11 2.27
N THR A 275 16.70 28.05 3.22
CA THR A 275 16.99 27.82 4.65
C THR A 275 15.96 26.90 5.31
N ASP A 276 14.78 26.79 4.70
CA ASP A 276 13.67 25.94 5.13
C ASP A 276 13.88 24.45 4.77
N VAL A 277 15.08 24.11 4.27
CA VAL A 277 15.42 22.75 3.84
C VAL A 277 16.43 22.09 4.79
N THR A 278 16.15 20.84 5.15
CA THR A 278 17.07 20.00 5.94
C THR A 278 17.24 18.65 5.27
N ILE A 279 18.49 18.21 5.09
CA ILE A 279 18.83 16.97 4.40
C ILE A 279 19.42 15.97 5.38
N PHE A 280 18.83 14.78 5.45
CA PHE A 280 19.36 13.63 6.18
C PHE A 280 19.87 12.59 5.20
N THR A 281 21.19 12.39 5.15
CA THR A 281 21.81 11.42 4.25
C THR A 281 22.20 10.16 5.01
N GLY A 282 21.82 9.00 4.50
CA GLY A 282 22.26 7.70 5.03
C GLY A 282 22.33 6.62 3.95
N PRO A 283 22.80 5.42 4.31
CA PRO A 283 23.10 4.35 3.34
C PRO A 283 21.86 3.67 2.74
N LEU A 284 20.70 3.78 3.39
CA LEU A 284 19.45 3.16 2.96
C LEU A 284 18.46 4.17 2.38
N VAL A 285 18.42 5.38 2.93
CA VAL A 285 17.53 6.44 2.48
C VAL A 285 18.19 7.80 2.65
N THR A 286 17.96 8.69 1.69
CA THR A 286 18.20 10.12 1.83
C THR A 286 16.86 10.84 1.93
N GLU A 287 16.69 11.72 2.90
CA GLU A 287 15.47 12.48 3.13
C GLU A 287 15.72 13.98 3.02
N VAL A 288 14.82 14.69 2.36
CA VAL A 288 14.82 16.15 2.25
C VAL A 288 13.53 16.67 2.86
N TYR A 289 13.67 17.43 3.94
CA TYR A 289 12.57 18.05 4.65
C TYR A 289 12.39 19.46 4.12
N LEU A 290 11.17 19.78 3.69
CA LEU A 290 10.74 21.07 3.17
C LEU A 290 9.65 21.64 4.09
N GLU A 291 9.96 22.71 4.81
CA GLU A 291 8.99 23.38 5.70
C GLU A 291 8.42 24.64 5.03
N TYR A 292 7.26 24.51 4.36
CA TYR A 292 6.61 25.63 3.66
C TYR A 292 5.96 26.63 4.62
N SER A 293 5.48 26.16 5.77
CA SER A 293 4.96 26.97 6.86
C SER A 293 4.92 26.16 8.15
N SER A 294 4.45 26.80 9.24
CA SER A 294 4.19 26.09 10.50
C SER A 294 3.20 24.92 10.36
N TRP A 295 2.30 24.98 9.38
CA TRP A 295 1.20 24.04 9.16
C TRP A 295 1.25 23.29 7.82
N ALA A 296 2.25 23.54 6.96
CA ALA A 296 2.40 22.87 5.68
C ALA A 296 3.85 22.40 5.49
N LYS A 297 4.05 21.08 5.46
CA LYS A 297 5.38 20.45 5.42
C LYS A 297 5.40 19.28 4.47
N GLN A 298 6.57 19.01 3.91
CA GLN A 298 6.76 17.89 3.00
C GLN A 298 8.13 17.24 3.21
N VAL A 299 8.17 15.93 3.03
CA VAL A 299 9.39 15.12 3.09
C VAL A 299 9.51 14.37 1.78
N LEU A 300 10.60 14.64 1.07
CA LEU A 300 11.02 13.81 -0.05
C LEU A 300 11.92 12.70 0.47
N ARG A 301 11.65 11.45 0.09
CA ARG A 301 12.49 10.31 0.43
C ARG A 301 12.96 9.58 -0.80
N LEU A 302 14.27 9.35 -0.85
CA LEU A 302 14.92 8.57 -1.88
C LEU A 302 15.58 7.34 -1.26
N TYR A 303 14.86 6.22 -1.29
CA TYR A 303 15.34 4.92 -0.87
C TYR A 303 16.37 4.36 -1.86
N ASN A 304 17.42 3.70 -1.38
CA ASN A 304 18.56 3.33 -2.20
C ASN A 304 18.24 2.41 -3.39
N ASP A 305 17.22 1.55 -3.26
CA ASP A 305 16.80 0.55 -4.24
C ASP A 305 15.50 0.91 -5.00
N SER A 306 15.01 2.14 -4.86
CA SER A 306 13.73 2.56 -5.44
C SER A 306 13.90 3.33 -6.75
N ILE A 307 13.06 3.01 -7.75
CA ILE A 307 12.91 3.82 -8.97
C ILE A 307 11.90 4.97 -8.79
N THR A 308 11.18 5.00 -7.66
CA THR A 308 10.22 6.05 -7.34
C THR A 308 10.75 6.99 -6.26
N VAL A 309 10.28 8.23 -6.29
CA VAL A 309 10.49 9.23 -5.24
C VAL A 309 9.26 9.23 -4.35
N GLU A 310 9.43 9.04 -3.04
CA GLU A 310 8.31 9.17 -2.09
C GLU A 310 8.19 10.63 -1.63
N MET A 311 6.97 11.15 -1.65
CA MET A 311 6.61 12.49 -1.20
C MET A 311 5.59 12.37 -0.07
N GLU A 312 6.03 12.46 1.17
CA GLU A 312 5.13 12.53 2.33
C GLU A 312 4.78 13.98 2.63
N TRP A 313 3.51 14.27 2.84
CA TRP A 313 3.01 15.60 3.18
C TRP A 313 2.35 15.58 4.56
N THR A 314 2.49 16.68 5.30
CA THR A 314 1.77 16.93 6.56
C THR A 314 1.14 18.32 6.49
N VAL A 315 -0.18 18.37 6.52
CA VAL A 315 -0.96 19.60 6.34
C VAL A 315 -1.93 19.76 7.51
N GLY A 316 -1.84 20.89 8.18
CA GLY A 316 -2.65 21.28 9.32
C GLY A 316 -1.80 21.68 10.54
N PRO A 317 -2.39 22.40 11.51
CA PRO A 317 -3.77 22.90 11.53
C PRO A 317 -3.94 24.04 10.51
N ILE A 318 -4.88 23.91 9.56
CA ILE A 318 -5.07 24.92 8.49
C ILE A 318 -5.67 26.19 9.12
N PRO A 319 -5.01 27.36 9.05
CA PRO A 319 -5.52 28.57 9.68
C PRO A 319 -6.70 29.16 8.91
N LEU A 320 -7.65 29.78 9.63
CA LEU A 320 -8.80 30.51 9.08
C LEU A 320 -8.61 32.02 9.24
N ASP A 321 -7.49 32.55 8.74
CA ASP A 321 -7.19 33.98 8.79
C ASP A 321 -8.34 34.78 8.17
N ASN A 322 -8.96 35.66 8.95
CA ASN A 322 -10.14 36.45 8.55
C ASN A 322 -11.31 35.60 8.01
N TYR A 323 -11.53 34.41 8.59
CA TYR A 323 -12.57 33.45 8.17
C TYR A 323 -12.40 32.90 6.73
N GLN A 324 -11.23 33.10 6.12
CA GLN A 324 -10.93 32.61 4.78
C GLN A 324 -10.59 31.12 4.81
N GLY A 325 -11.46 30.30 4.20
CA GLY A 325 -11.20 28.89 3.96
C GLY A 325 -10.03 28.66 3.00
N LYS A 326 -9.32 27.55 3.18
CA LYS A 326 -8.13 27.17 2.38
C LYS A 326 -8.22 25.71 1.96
N GLU A 327 -7.91 25.47 0.69
CA GLU A 327 -7.96 24.15 0.05
C GLU A 327 -6.57 23.86 -0.51
N VAL A 328 -5.83 23.03 0.22
CA VAL A 328 -4.39 22.83 0.09
C VAL A 328 -4.11 21.79 -0.98
N ILE A 329 -3.17 22.12 -1.86
CA ILE A 329 -2.80 21.29 -3.00
C ILE A 329 -1.29 21.05 -3.00
N THR A 330 -0.89 19.98 -3.67
CA THR A 330 0.46 19.84 -4.22
C THR A 330 0.41 19.85 -5.75
N ASP A 331 1.31 20.61 -6.37
CA ASP A 331 1.48 20.65 -7.83
C ASP A 331 2.85 20.05 -8.17
N TYR A 332 2.83 18.98 -8.98
CA TYR A 332 4.01 18.37 -9.55
C TYR A 332 4.14 18.85 -11.00
N LEU A 333 4.91 19.92 -11.19
CA LEU A 333 5.14 20.51 -12.50
C LEU A 333 6.37 19.89 -13.16
N THR A 334 6.19 19.36 -14.35
CA THR A 334 7.27 18.81 -15.18
C THR A 334 7.44 19.63 -16.47
N GLY A 335 8.58 19.50 -17.13
CA GLY A 335 8.81 19.97 -18.49
C GLY A 335 8.26 19.07 -19.60
N LEU A 336 7.30 18.20 -19.29
CA LEU A 336 6.63 17.35 -20.27
C LEU A 336 5.51 18.12 -20.97
N ASN A 337 5.31 17.89 -22.27
CA ASN A 337 4.18 18.44 -23.00
C ASN A 337 3.03 17.42 -23.09
N ASN A 338 2.01 17.58 -22.24
CA ASN A 338 0.83 16.71 -22.21
C ASN A 338 -0.43 17.33 -22.81
N ASN A 339 -0.34 18.55 -23.38
CA ASN A 339 -1.50 19.32 -23.87
C ASN A 339 -2.63 19.46 -22.84
N ARG A 340 -2.31 19.51 -21.54
CA ARG A 340 -3.26 19.46 -20.41
C ARG A 340 -4.20 18.24 -20.44
N GLU A 341 -3.73 17.13 -20.98
CA GLU A 341 -4.41 15.83 -20.91
C GLU A 341 -3.85 15.01 -19.73
N ILE A 342 -4.75 14.37 -18.99
CA ILE A 342 -4.38 13.54 -17.83
C ILE A 342 -5.19 12.24 -17.85
N PHE A 343 -4.59 11.18 -17.34
CA PHE A 343 -5.27 9.92 -17.11
C PHE A 343 -5.44 9.74 -15.61
N THR A 344 -6.67 9.55 -15.15
CA THR A 344 -6.99 9.27 -13.74
C THR A 344 -7.69 7.93 -13.62
N ASP A 345 -7.42 7.18 -12.57
CA ASP A 345 -8.06 5.89 -12.36
C ASP A 345 -9.57 6.03 -12.03
N ALA A 346 -10.35 5.02 -12.40
CA ALA A 346 -11.74 4.83 -12.00
C ALA A 346 -11.78 3.68 -10.99
N ASN A 347 -11.91 4.03 -9.70
CA ASN A 347 -11.93 3.09 -8.58
C ASN A 347 -10.73 2.12 -8.59
N SER A 348 -9.54 2.63 -8.89
CA SER A 348 -8.27 1.89 -8.98
C SER A 348 -8.20 0.86 -10.11
N ARG A 349 -9.12 0.91 -11.08
CA ARG A 349 -9.18 -0.01 -12.23
C ARG A 349 -8.91 0.74 -13.54
N GLN A 350 -9.93 1.04 -14.33
CA GLN A 350 -9.76 1.64 -15.65
C GLN A 350 -9.12 3.03 -15.56
N MET A 351 -8.19 3.35 -16.46
CA MET A 351 -7.63 4.69 -16.62
C MET A 351 -8.51 5.50 -17.56
N MET A 352 -9.04 6.58 -17.04
CA MET A 352 -9.92 7.48 -17.78
C MET A 352 -9.13 8.62 -18.39
N HIS A 353 -9.19 8.75 -19.71
CA HIS A 353 -8.60 9.89 -20.43
C HIS A 353 -9.42 11.16 -20.18
N ARG A 354 -8.79 12.18 -19.60
CA ARG A 354 -9.39 13.47 -19.27
C ARG A 354 -8.70 14.56 -20.05
N ARG A 355 -9.50 15.44 -20.65
CA ARG A 355 -9.02 16.61 -21.40
C ARG A 355 -9.52 17.87 -20.72
N TYR A 356 -8.64 18.84 -20.56
CA TYR A 356 -8.96 20.14 -19.99
C TYR A 356 -10.11 20.81 -20.77
N ASN A 357 -11.11 21.31 -20.06
CA ASN A 357 -12.29 21.99 -20.61
C ASN A 357 -13.05 21.19 -21.68
N TYR A 358 -13.12 19.86 -21.54
CA TYR A 358 -13.82 19.00 -22.50
C TYR A 358 -14.77 18.00 -21.83
N ARG A 359 -15.89 17.71 -22.51
CA ARG A 359 -16.82 16.61 -22.17
C ARG A 359 -17.21 15.86 -23.45
N PRO A 360 -17.27 14.51 -23.43
CA PRO A 360 -17.54 13.74 -24.63
C PRO A 360 -19.00 13.73 -25.07
N SER A 361 -19.94 13.99 -24.17
CA SER A 361 -21.37 13.82 -24.41
C SER A 361 -22.15 15.13 -24.61
N TRP A 362 -21.52 16.30 -24.42
CA TRP A 362 -22.16 17.60 -24.68
C TRP A 362 -21.13 18.69 -24.97
N ASN A 363 -21.57 19.80 -25.57
CA ASN A 363 -20.74 20.99 -25.74
C ASN A 363 -20.51 21.68 -24.39
N PHE A 364 -19.31 21.49 -23.81
CA PHE A 364 -18.98 21.97 -22.48
C PHE A 364 -18.59 23.46 -22.50
N ARG A 365 -19.42 24.31 -21.89
CA ARG A 365 -19.07 25.70 -21.60
C ARG A 365 -18.54 25.78 -20.18
N ASN A 366 -17.22 25.97 -20.03
CA ASN A 366 -16.64 26.04 -18.69
C ASN A 366 -16.86 27.42 -18.05
N THR A 367 -17.44 27.41 -16.85
CA THR A 367 -17.57 28.58 -15.97
C THR A 367 -16.62 28.53 -14.77
N GLU A 368 -15.98 27.39 -14.53
CA GLU A 368 -15.10 27.10 -13.39
C GLU A 368 -13.80 26.44 -13.89
N ASN A 369 -12.81 27.26 -14.25
CA ASN A 369 -11.60 26.83 -14.98
C ASN A 369 -10.71 25.85 -14.21
N VAL A 370 -10.82 25.83 -12.89
CA VAL A 370 -10.10 24.89 -12.01
C VAL A 370 -11.03 23.73 -11.63
N ALA A 371 -12.10 24.00 -10.88
CA ALA A 371 -12.97 22.96 -10.32
C ALA A 371 -13.61 22.06 -11.39
N GLY A 372 -13.97 22.60 -12.56
CA GLY A 372 -14.51 21.82 -13.68
C GLY A 372 -13.53 20.81 -14.30
N ASN A 373 -12.26 20.83 -13.89
CA ASN A 373 -11.19 19.96 -14.36
C ASN A 373 -10.58 19.07 -13.26
N TYR A 374 -11.21 19.02 -12.09
CA TYR A 374 -10.86 18.07 -11.03
C TYR A 374 -11.59 16.74 -11.22
N TYR A 375 -10.86 15.65 -11.02
CA TYR A 375 -11.35 14.29 -11.13
C TYR A 375 -10.90 13.48 -9.91
N PRO A 376 -11.64 12.42 -9.53
CA PRO A 376 -11.18 11.50 -8.50
C PRO A 376 -9.91 10.77 -8.96
N ILE A 377 -8.97 10.64 -8.03
CA ILE A 377 -7.77 9.82 -8.13
C ILE A 377 -7.81 8.90 -6.91
N THR A 378 -8.01 7.61 -7.11
CA THR A 378 -8.11 6.65 -5.99
C THR A 378 -6.89 5.75 -5.86
N SER A 379 -6.03 5.72 -6.88
CA SER A 379 -4.77 4.98 -6.80
C SER A 379 -3.63 5.60 -7.61
N GLN A 380 -3.92 6.22 -8.76
CA GLN A 380 -2.89 6.81 -9.60
C GLN A 380 -3.43 7.78 -10.64
N ALA A 381 -2.60 8.75 -11.02
CA ALA A 381 -2.79 9.57 -12.20
C ALA A 381 -1.47 9.70 -12.98
N PHE A 382 -1.56 9.91 -14.29
CA PHE A 382 -0.37 10.16 -15.11
C PHE A 382 -0.61 11.11 -16.28
N ILE A 383 0.47 11.73 -16.71
CA ILE A 383 0.56 12.55 -17.93
C ILE A 383 1.62 11.96 -18.86
N LYS A 384 1.43 12.14 -20.17
CA LYS A 384 2.31 11.59 -21.21
C LYS A 384 2.83 12.71 -22.11
N ASP A 385 4.11 12.69 -22.42
CA ASP A 385 4.68 13.42 -23.55
C ASP A 385 4.86 12.42 -24.70
N VAL A 386 3.94 12.49 -25.67
CA VAL A 386 3.91 11.54 -26.78
C VAL A 386 5.17 11.67 -27.64
N SER A 387 5.65 12.90 -27.83
CA SER A 387 6.80 13.21 -28.70
C SER A 387 8.12 12.72 -28.13
N ARG A 388 8.27 12.73 -26.81
CA ARG A 388 9.48 12.29 -26.10
C ARG A 388 9.44 10.83 -25.66
N ASP A 389 8.32 10.15 -25.84
CA ASP A 389 8.05 8.80 -25.34
C ASP A 389 8.12 8.67 -23.79
N VAL A 390 7.79 9.74 -23.06
CA VAL A 390 7.92 9.82 -21.59
C VAL A 390 6.55 9.86 -20.90
N GLN A 391 6.46 9.23 -19.74
CA GLN A 391 5.32 9.31 -18.84
C GLN A 391 5.77 9.72 -17.43
N PHE A 392 5.00 10.62 -16.82
CA PHE A 392 5.13 10.95 -15.40
C PHE A 392 3.88 10.47 -14.66
N THR A 393 4.06 9.61 -13.66
CA THR A 393 2.99 8.96 -12.89
C THR A 393 3.09 9.35 -11.42
N VAL A 394 1.95 9.67 -10.82
CA VAL A 394 1.78 9.92 -9.39
C VAL A 394 0.87 8.83 -8.82
N PHE A 395 1.38 8.08 -7.85
CA PHE A 395 0.59 7.13 -7.07
C PHE A 395 0.15 7.77 -5.76
N VAL A 396 -1.10 7.55 -5.36
CA VAL A 396 -1.70 8.13 -4.13
C VAL A 396 -1.97 7.03 -3.09
N ASP A 397 -1.98 7.38 -1.81
CA ASP A 397 -2.28 6.45 -0.69
C ASP A 397 -3.75 6.49 -0.25
N ARG A 398 -4.55 7.40 -0.82
CA ARG A 398 -5.96 7.64 -0.50
C ARG A 398 -6.70 8.24 -1.69
N ALA A 399 -8.03 8.30 -1.58
CA ALA A 399 -8.86 8.99 -2.56
C ALA A 399 -8.67 10.50 -2.42
N GLU A 400 -8.34 11.15 -3.54
CA GLU A 400 -8.08 12.59 -3.61
C GLU A 400 -8.69 13.16 -4.90
N GLY A 401 -8.84 14.48 -4.94
CA GLY A 401 -9.24 15.20 -6.15
C GLY A 401 -8.02 15.82 -6.82
N GLY A 402 -7.90 15.70 -8.14
CA GLY A 402 -6.80 16.33 -8.87
C GLY A 402 -7.04 16.48 -10.37
N GLY A 403 -6.09 17.10 -11.06
CA GLY A 403 -6.17 17.35 -12.49
C GLY A 403 -4.88 17.91 -13.09
N SER A 404 -4.89 18.15 -14.40
CA SER A 404 -3.80 18.84 -15.12
C SER A 404 -4.27 20.23 -15.54
N ILE A 405 -4.19 21.18 -14.60
CA ILE A 405 -4.64 22.57 -14.81
C ILE A 405 -3.66 23.32 -15.72
N LYS A 406 -2.36 23.03 -15.57
CA LYS A 406 -1.27 23.57 -16.39
C LYS A 406 -0.69 22.46 -17.25
N ASN A 407 -0.13 22.83 -18.40
CA ASN A 407 0.61 21.89 -19.23
C ASN A 407 1.85 21.38 -18.45
N GLY A 408 2.09 20.08 -18.52
CA GLY A 408 3.16 19.39 -17.81
C GLY A 408 2.91 19.14 -16.33
N SER A 409 1.74 19.49 -15.79
CA SER A 409 1.49 19.41 -14.33
C SER A 409 0.43 18.38 -13.95
N ILE A 410 0.62 17.79 -12.77
CA ILE A 410 -0.39 17.03 -12.02
C ILE A 410 -0.56 17.72 -10.68
N GLU A 411 -1.74 18.31 -10.47
CA GLU A 411 -2.13 18.97 -9.23
C GLU A 411 -3.11 18.08 -8.46
N ILE A 412 -2.89 17.91 -7.16
CA ILE A 412 -3.70 17.04 -6.27
C ILE A 412 -4.02 17.81 -4.99
N MET A 413 -5.29 17.81 -4.60
CA MET A 413 -5.78 18.40 -3.34
C MET A 413 -5.59 17.43 -2.18
N LEU A 414 -4.92 17.92 -1.13
CA LEU A 414 -4.47 17.11 0.00
C LEU A 414 -5.39 17.25 1.22
N HIS A 415 -5.85 18.48 1.49
CA HIS A 415 -6.66 18.80 2.67
C HIS A 415 -7.45 20.09 2.46
N ARG A 416 -8.61 20.21 3.11
CA ARG A 416 -9.53 21.35 2.96
C ARG A 416 -10.04 21.78 4.34
N ARG A 417 -10.18 23.08 4.53
CA ARG A 417 -10.89 23.66 5.69
C ARG A 417 -11.66 24.89 5.24
N GLY A 418 -12.96 24.92 5.48
CA GLY A 418 -13.88 25.98 5.08
C GLY A 418 -14.70 26.54 6.24
N THR A 419 -15.32 27.70 6.03
CA THR A 419 -16.17 28.39 7.02
C THR A 419 -17.63 28.45 6.62
N LYS A 420 -18.00 27.88 5.46
CA LYS A 420 -19.34 27.89 4.90
C LYS A 420 -19.82 26.47 4.59
N ASP A 421 -21.12 26.27 4.75
CA ASP A 421 -21.87 25.16 4.16
C ASP A 421 -22.20 25.50 2.71
N ASP A 422 -22.14 24.52 1.82
CA ASP A 422 -22.40 24.68 0.37
C ASP A 422 -23.87 24.51 -0.02
N MET A 423 -24.78 24.47 0.97
CA MET A 423 -26.23 24.47 0.80
C MET A 423 -26.80 23.22 0.12
N LEU A 424 -26.07 22.11 0.16
CA LEU A 424 -26.51 20.81 -0.37
C LEU A 424 -27.09 19.86 0.68
N GLY A 425 -27.29 20.34 1.92
CA GLY A 425 -28.11 19.66 2.94
C GLY A 425 -27.37 19.16 4.18
N VAL A 426 -26.04 19.22 4.23
CA VAL A 426 -25.27 18.86 5.43
C VAL A 426 -25.49 19.87 6.55
N GLY A 427 -25.54 21.15 6.22
CA GLY A 427 -25.81 22.23 7.17
C GLY A 427 -24.65 22.47 8.14
N GLU A 428 -23.42 22.10 7.76
CA GLU A 428 -22.19 22.30 8.54
C GLU A 428 -21.04 22.69 7.58
N PRO A 429 -20.17 23.64 7.97
CA PRO A 429 -18.95 23.89 7.23
C PRO A 429 -17.97 22.71 7.38
N LEU A 430 -17.08 22.54 6.40
CA LEU A 430 -15.96 21.59 6.50
C LEU A 430 -14.86 22.14 7.43
N ASP A 431 -15.07 22.02 8.75
CA ASP A 431 -14.20 22.56 9.81
C ASP A 431 -13.79 21.48 10.83
N GLU A 432 -13.15 20.41 10.33
CA GLU A 432 -12.75 19.26 11.13
C GLU A 432 -11.75 19.60 12.25
N ARG A 433 -11.92 18.96 13.42
CA ARG A 433 -11.10 19.17 14.61
C ARG A 433 -10.26 17.94 14.98
N GLY A 434 -9.04 18.19 15.44
CA GLY A 434 -8.13 17.19 15.99
C GLY A 434 -8.48 16.83 17.44
N VAL A 435 -7.69 15.90 18.02
CA VAL A 435 -7.88 15.42 19.41
C VAL A 435 -7.66 16.49 20.47
N ASP A 436 -6.93 17.55 20.13
CA ASP A 436 -6.63 18.72 20.95
C ASP A 436 -7.67 19.85 20.80
N GLY A 437 -8.65 19.69 19.91
CA GLY A 437 -9.67 20.72 19.60
C GLY A 437 -9.23 21.75 18.55
N ASP A 438 -7.96 21.72 18.13
CA ASP A 438 -7.45 22.53 17.03
C ASP A 438 -7.89 21.94 15.68
N ALA A 439 -7.56 22.59 14.59
CA ALA A 439 -7.92 22.11 13.26
C ALA A 439 -7.20 20.80 12.93
N LEU A 440 -7.89 19.86 12.28
CA LEU A 440 -7.35 18.54 11.97
C LEU A 440 -6.04 18.63 11.16
N VAL A 441 -5.04 17.87 11.61
CA VAL A 441 -3.78 17.66 10.88
C VAL A 441 -3.86 16.33 10.13
N VAL A 442 -3.55 16.36 8.83
CA VAL A 442 -3.56 15.18 7.98
C VAL A 442 -2.17 14.94 7.43
N ARG A 443 -1.77 13.67 7.40
CA ARG A 443 -0.53 13.19 6.78
C ARG A 443 -0.85 12.12 5.74
N GLY A 444 -0.15 12.15 4.62
CA GLY A 444 -0.25 11.15 3.55
C GLY A 444 1.01 11.12 2.68
N LYS A 445 1.02 10.22 1.71
CA LYS A 445 2.17 10.00 0.82
C LYS A 445 1.76 9.83 -0.64
N HIS A 446 2.57 10.38 -1.52
CA HIS A 446 2.57 10.05 -2.93
C HIS A 446 3.87 9.36 -3.33
N GLN A 447 3.85 8.59 -4.41
CA GLN A 447 5.07 8.13 -5.06
C GLN A 447 5.12 8.63 -6.51
N LEU A 448 6.26 9.16 -6.93
CA LEU A 448 6.48 9.73 -8.25
C LEU A 448 7.33 8.78 -9.10
N LEU A 449 6.93 8.57 -10.34
CA LEU A 449 7.67 7.79 -11.33
C LEU A 449 7.81 8.59 -12.62
N LEU A 450 9.06 8.72 -13.09
CA LEU A 450 9.40 9.23 -14.41
C LEU A 450 10.04 8.09 -15.22
N ASP A 451 9.40 7.66 -16.29
CA ASP A 451 9.91 6.59 -17.14
C ASP A 451 9.41 6.74 -18.59
N THR A 452 9.85 5.86 -19.48
CA THR A 452 9.24 5.65 -20.80
C THR A 452 7.76 5.27 -20.67
N LYS A 453 6.95 5.54 -21.69
CA LYS A 453 5.53 5.11 -21.71
C LYS A 453 5.41 3.59 -21.59
N GLU A 454 6.25 2.83 -22.30
CA GLU A 454 6.22 1.37 -22.29
C GLU A 454 6.57 0.79 -20.92
N ALA A 455 7.68 1.22 -20.30
CA ALA A 455 8.05 0.71 -18.98
C ALA A 455 7.05 1.15 -17.89
N SER A 456 6.52 2.36 -17.99
CA SER A 456 5.46 2.83 -17.08
C SER A 456 4.24 1.93 -17.15
N THR A 457 3.81 1.56 -18.38
CA THR A 457 2.68 0.67 -18.63
C THR A 457 2.85 -0.69 -17.94
N HIS A 458 4.05 -1.25 -17.88
CA HIS A 458 4.29 -2.55 -17.21
C HIS A 458 4.55 -2.46 -15.70
N TYR A 459 4.69 -1.25 -15.14
CA TYR A 459 5.07 -1.05 -13.75
C TYR A 459 3.93 -0.50 -12.89
N HIS A 460 3.17 0.47 -13.42
CA HIS A 460 2.25 1.26 -12.62
C HIS A 460 1.13 0.45 -11.95
N ARG A 461 0.53 -0.53 -12.65
CA ARG A 461 -0.55 -1.37 -12.10
C ARG A 461 -0.13 -2.12 -10.84
N LEU A 462 0.97 -2.87 -10.94
CA LEU A 462 1.47 -3.65 -9.81
C LEU A 462 1.98 -2.74 -8.69
N LYS A 463 2.62 -1.61 -9.02
CA LYS A 463 3.07 -0.64 -8.04
C LYS A 463 1.91 -0.02 -7.26
N SER A 464 0.84 0.37 -7.96
CA SER A 464 -0.39 0.86 -7.35
C SER A 464 -0.97 -0.17 -6.37
N LEU A 465 -1.07 -1.43 -6.78
CA LEU A 465 -1.48 -2.52 -5.89
C LEU A 465 -0.59 -2.66 -4.66
N MET A 466 0.73 -2.52 -4.79
CA MET A 466 1.67 -2.61 -3.66
C MET A 466 1.55 -1.45 -2.66
N ILE A 467 1.23 -0.24 -3.13
CA ILE A 467 1.01 0.94 -2.26
C ILE A 467 -0.32 0.81 -1.52
N LEU A 468 -1.32 0.30 -2.21
CA LEU A 468 -2.64 0.07 -1.66
C LEU A 468 -2.61 -1.10 -0.65
N ASN A 469 -1.98 -2.21 -1.00
CA ASN A 469 -1.93 -3.45 -0.22
C ASN A 469 -0.63 -3.58 0.60
N GLU A 470 -0.27 -2.55 1.35
CA GLU A 470 0.95 -2.58 2.17
C GLU A 470 0.93 -3.71 3.20
N PRO A 471 2.09 -4.32 3.52
CA PRO A 471 2.15 -5.39 4.50
C PRO A 471 1.65 -4.94 5.89
N ILE A 472 0.85 -5.81 6.52
CA ILE A 472 0.34 -5.54 7.87
C ILE A 472 1.42 -5.92 8.89
N ILE A 473 1.76 -4.96 9.75
CA ILE A 473 2.86 -5.07 10.72
C ILE A 473 2.30 -5.37 12.11
N SER A 474 2.89 -6.37 12.77
CA SER A 474 2.64 -6.67 14.19
C SER A 474 3.94 -6.87 14.96
N PHE A 475 3.88 -6.65 16.27
CA PHE A 475 5.01 -6.69 17.17
C PHE A 475 4.77 -7.69 18.28
N MET A 476 5.78 -8.46 18.64
CA MET A 476 5.69 -9.41 19.75
C MET A 476 6.93 -9.31 20.63
N ARG A 477 6.74 -9.15 21.94
CA ARG A 477 7.85 -9.16 22.89
C ARG A 477 8.45 -10.55 22.97
N VAL A 478 9.76 -10.66 22.83
CA VAL A 478 10.46 -11.94 22.93
C VAL A 478 11.80 -11.79 23.64
N ASN A 479 12.41 -12.91 23.99
CA ASN A 479 13.83 -12.99 24.31
C ASN A 479 14.54 -13.77 23.20
N ARG A 480 15.84 -13.53 23.03
CA ARG A 480 16.66 -14.19 21.99
C ARG A 480 16.56 -15.73 21.98
N LYS A 481 16.39 -16.37 23.15
CA LYS A 481 16.33 -17.85 23.27
C LYS A 481 15.05 -18.44 22.68
N MET A 482 13.97 -17.66 22.59
CA MET A 482 12.70 -18.14 22.03
C MET A 482 12.68 -18.15 20.50
N ARG A 483 13.58 -17.40 19.85
CA ARG A 483 13.58 -17.22 18.39
C ARG A 483 13.67 -18.53 17.59
N SER A 484 14.53 -19.47 18.01
CA SER A 484 14.70 -20.75 17.31
C SER A 484 13.47 -21.67 17.37
N LYS A 485 12.45 -21.31 18.15
CA LYS A 485 11.20 -22.08 18.29
C LYS A 485 10.12 -21.64 17.31
N PHE A 486 10.29 -20.49 16.65
CA PHE A 486 9.26 -19.91 15.79
C PHE A 486 9.50 -20.26 14.32
N ASN A 487 8.40 -20.47 13.59
CA ASN A 487 8.45 -20.51 12.13
C ASN A 487 8.48 -19.08 11.58
N LEU A 488 9.66 -18.57 11.25
CA LEU A 488 9.87 -17.15 10.94
C LEU A 488 9.35 -16.74 9.55
N GLU A 489 9.05 -17.68 8.67
CA GLU A 489 8.48 -17.41 7.35
C GLU A 489 7.44 -18.45 6.97
N TRP A 490 6.39 -18.00 6.28
CA TRP A 490 5.41 -18.90 5.69
C TRP A 490 4.72 -18.24 4.51
N SER A 491 4.28 -19.05 3.56
CA SER A 491 3.45 -18.62 2.44
C SER A 491 2.38 -19.65 2.17
N ALA A 492 1.17 -19.17 1.89
CA ALA A 492 0.06 -20.00 1.47
C ALA A 492 0.26 -20.61 0.09
N LEU A 493 1.01 -19.92 -0.78
CA LEU A 493 1.21 -20.28 -2.17
C LEU A 493 2.50 -21.10 -2.34
N LYS A 494 2.48 -22.06 -3.26
CA LYS A 494 3.68 -22.76 -3.73
C LYS A 494 4.44 -21.98 -4.79
N ARG A 495 3.73 -21.12 -5.52
CA ARG A 495 4.23 -20.23 -6.57
C ARG A 495 3.46 -18.91 -6.54
N ALA A 496 4.14 -17.80 -6.83
CA ALA A 496 3.48 -16.52 -7.03
C ALA A 496 2.58 -16.56 -8.27
N LEU A 497 1.56 -15.70 -8.32
CA LEU A 497 0.74 -15.54 -9.53
C LEU A 497 1.52 -14.79 -10.63
N PRO A 498 1.12 -14.92 -11.91
CA PRO A 498 1.62 -14.06 -12.98
C PRO A 498 1.40 -12.58 -12.66
N ARG A 499 2.33 -11.70 -13.05
CA ARG A 499 2.33 -10.27 -12.66
C ARG A 499 1.07 -9.51 -13.11
N GLU A 500 0.43 -9.98 -14.17
CA GLU A 500 -0.81 -9.47 -14.73
C GLU A 500 -2.04 -9.82 -13.89
N ILE A 501 -1.93 -10.81 -13.00
CA ILE A 501 -3.04 -11.35 -12.23
C ILE A 501 -2.92 -10.94 -10.76
N ASN A 502 -4.01 -10.35 -10.25
CA ASN A 502 -4.15 -10.08 -8.83
C ASN A 502 -5.19 -11.01 -8.19
N LEU A 503 -4.91 -11.44 -6.95
CA LEU A 503 -5.84 -12.16 -6.10
C LEU A 503 -6.70 -11.15 -5.34
N LEU A 504 -7.79 -10.71 -5.97
CA LEU A 504 -8.68 -9.70 -5.43
C LEU A 504 -9.45 -10.19 -4.20
N THR A 505 -9.85 -11.46 -4.19
CA THR A 505 -10.53 -12.06 -3.03
C THR A 505 -10.07 -13.48 -2.80
N PHE A 506 -9.85 -13.82 -1.54
CA PHE A 506 -9.76 -15.18 -1.03
C PHE A 506 -10.40 -15.23 0.36
N GLU A 507 -11.51 -15.94 0.49
CA GLU A 507 -12.28 -16.03 1.74
C GLU A 507 -12.96 -17.39 1.91
N GLU A 508 -13.24 -17.78 3.16
CA GLU A 508 -14.06 -18.95 3.44
C GLU A 508 -15.52 -18.68 3.04
N TRP A 509 -16.16 -19.66 2.41
CA TRP A 509 -17.50 -19.50 1.84
C TRP A 509 -18.34 -20.75 2.14
N GLU A 510 -19.57 -20.56 2.65
CA GLU A 510 -20.52 -21.65 2.96
C GLU A 510 -19.90 -22.80 3.79
N GLY A 511 -19.00 -22.47 4.73
CA GLY A 511 -18.36 -23.37 5.70
C GLY A 511 -17.40 -24.46 5.16
N LYS A 512 -17.54 -24.88 3.90
CA LYS A 512 -16.72 -25.95 3.28
C LYS A 512 -16.02 -25.53 2.00
N THR A 513 -16.42 -24.42 1.41
CA THR A 513 -15.84 -23.89 0.17
C THR A 513 -15.00 -22.65 0.46
N TYR A 514 -14.28 -22.18 -0.55
CA TYR A 514 -13.73 -20.82 -0.53
C TYR A 514 -14.26 -20.06 -1.73
N LEU A 515 -14.32 -18.74 -1.63
CA LEU A 515 -14.57 -17.85 -2.75
C LEU A 515 -13.25 -17.22 -3.17
N ILE A 516 -12.90 -17.36 -4.45
CA ILE A 516 -11.72 -16.75 -5.06
C ILE A 516 -12.16 -15.77 -6.15
N ARG A 517 -11.58 -14.56 -6.14
CA ARG A 517 -11.67 -13.62 -7.26
C ARG A 517 -10.28 -13.34 -7.81
N LEU A 518 -10.11 -13.58 -9.10
CA LEU A 518 -8.91 -13.22 -9.85
C LEU A 518 -9.25 -12.09 -10.81
N GLU A 519 -8.35 -11.12 -10.94
CA GLU A 519 -8.48 -10.04 -11.91
C GLU A 519 -7.23 -9.92 -12.78
N HIS A 520 -7.42 -9.57 -14.05
CA HIS A 520 -6.35 -9.08 -14.90
C HIS A 520 -6.22 -7.56 -14.72
N ILE A 521 -5.05 -7.10 -14.26
CA ILE A 521 -4.86 -5.72 -13.77
C ILE A 521 -4.63 -4.70 -14.90
N TYR A 522 -4.31 -5.18 -16.10
CA TYR A 522 -4.07 -4.36 -17.29
C TYR A 522 -5.31 -4.20 -18.17
N GLU A 523 -5.35 -3.08 -18.89
CA GLU A 523 -6.28 -2.80 -19.98
C GLU A 523 -5.82 -3.38 -21.31
N GLN A 524 -6.77 -3.60 -22.23
CA GLN A 524 -6.52 -4.22 -23.54
C GLN A 524 -5.45 -3.48 -24.37
N HIS A 525 -5.37 -2.16 -24.22
CA HIS A 525 -4.40 -1.32 -24.95
C HIS A 525 -3.03 -1.28 -24.27
N GLU A 526 -2.93 -1.73 -23.02
CA GLU A 526 -1.68 -1.87 -22.27
C GLU A 526 -1.06 -3.24 -22.54
N VAL A 527 -1.89 -4.29 -22.46
CA VAL A 527 -1.54 -5.69 -22.70
C VAL A 527 -2.67 -6.33 -23.50
N ASN A 528 -2.36 -6.94 -24.65
CA ASN A 528 -3.36 -7.48 -25.59
C ASN A 528 -3.33 -9.01 -25.66
N TYR A 529 -2.97 -9.69 -24.58
CA TYR A 529 -2.95 -11.15 -24.50
C TYR A 529 -3.65 -11.66 -23.24
N PRO A 530 -4.33 -12.82 -23.31
CA PRO A 530 -4.89 -13.45 -22.13
C PRO A 530 -3.81 -14.17 -21.31
N VAL A 531 -4.05 -14.31 -20.01
CA VAL A 531 -3.15 -15.02 -19.09
C VAL A 531 -3.85 -16.24 -18.49
N LYS A 532 -3.15 -17.37 -18.51
CA LYS A 532 -3.60 -18.63 -17.92
C LYS A 532 -3.11 -18.74 -16.47
N VAL A 533 -4.01 -19.17 -15.59
CA VAL A 533 -3.75 -19.44 -14.18
C VAL A 533 -4.23 -20.84 -13.87
N ASP A 534 -3.29 -21.76 -13.68
CA ASP A 534 -3.59 -23.09 -13.17
C ASP A 534 -3.66 -23.05 -11.64
N LEU A 535 -4.80 -23.44 -11.07
CA LEU A 535 -4.98 -23.54 -9.62
C LEU A 535 -4.53 -24.90 -9.05
N THR A 536 -4.15 -25.86 -9.91
CA THR A 536 -3.61 -27.16 -9.50
C THR A 536 -2.36 -26.97 -8.64
N ASP A 537 -2.40 -27.53 -7.44
CA ASP A 537 -1.28 -27.48 -6.49
C ASP A 537 -0.80 -26.06 -6.15
N LEU A 538 -1.64 -25.02 -6.34
CA LEU A 538 -1.24 -23.63 -6.10
C LEU A 538 -1.02 -23.35 -4.61
N PHE A 539 -1.86 -23.92 -3.75
CA PHE A 539 -1.85 -23.68 -2.30
C PHE A 539 -1.16 -24.83 -1.55
N LYS A 540 -0.31 -24.52 -0.56
CA LYS A 540 0.43 -25.54 0.22
C LYS A 540 -0.47 -26.51 1.00
N ASN A 541 -1.60 -26.03 1.53
CA ASN A 541 -2.44 -26.76 2.48
C ASN A 541 -3.91 -26.85 2.08
N ILE A 542 -4.21 -26.57 0.80
CA ILE A 542 -5.56 -26.60 0.22
C ILE A 542 -5.47 -27.34 -1.10
N ASN A 543 -6.12 -28.50 -1.16
CA ASN A 543 -6.25 -29.27 -2.39
C ASN A 543 -7.59 -28.96 -3.04
N ILE A 544 -7.57 -28.26 -4.18
CA ILE A 544 -8.77 -27.86 -4.92
C ILE A 544 -9.22 -29.04 -5.78
N VAL A 545 -10.50 -29.40 -5.70
CA VAL A 545 -11.08 -30.52 -6.49
C VAL A 545 -12.09 -30.08 -7.52
N GLN A 546 -12.72 -28.90 -7.32
CA GLN A 546 -13.74 -28.40 -8.22
C GLN A 546 -13.77 -26.87 -8.18
N LEU A 547 -14.02 -26.28 -9.35
CA LEU A 547 -14.32 -24.86 -9.53
C LEU A 547 -15.74 -24.73 -10.07
N THR A 548 -16.52 -23.84 -9.47
CA THR A 548 -17.79 -23.36 -10.03
C THR A 548 -17.65 -21.86 -10.27
N GLU A 549 -17.80 -21.42 -11.52
CA GLU A 549 -17.77 -19.99 -11.83
C GLU A 549 -19.06 -19.32 -11.39
N MET A 550 -18.93 -18.21 -10.67
CA MET A 550 -20.03 -17.47 -10.08
C MET A 550 -20.12 -16.08 -10.71
N THR A 551 -21.27 -15.43 -10.55
CA THR A 551 -21.40 -13.98 -10.74
C THR A 551 -20.45 -13.22 -9.80
N LEU A 552 -20.18 -11.93 -10.07
CA LEU A 552 -19.28 -11.12 -9.23
C LEU A 552 -19.70 -11.09 -7.75
N GLY A 553 -21.01 -11.08 -7.49
CA GLY A 553 -21.59 -11.13 -6.15
C GLY A 553 -21.37 -12.47 -5.42
N GLY A 554 -20.97 -13.54 -6.12
CA GLY A 554 -20.79 -14.87 -5.54
C GLY A 554 -22.09 -15.57 -5.17
N ASN A 555 -23.25 -15.03 -5.56
CA ASN A 555 -24.58 -15.46 -5.12
C ASN A 555 -25.36 -16.28 -6.16
N MET A 556 -24.82 -16.44 -7.38
CA MET A 556 -25.45 -17.16 -8.49
C MET A 556 -24.36 -17.81 -9.34
N GLU A 557 -24.60 -19.03 -9.83
CA GLU A 557 -23.68 -19.67 -10.77
C GLU A 557 -23.73 -18.92 -12.11
N LEU A 558 -22.57 -18.72 -12.76
CA LEU A 558 -22.54 -17.92 -14.00
C LEU A 558 -23.36 -18.57 -15.12
N SER A 559 -23.47 -19.90 -15.12
CA SER A 559 -24.31 -20.69 -16.05
C SER A 559 -25.80 -20.37 -15.95
N GLU A 560 -26.26 -19.87 -14.81
CA GLU A 560 -27.66 -19.51 -14.57
C GLU A 560 -27.98 -18.06 -14.97
N LEU A 561 -26.95 -17.25 -15.27
CA LEU A 561 -27.12 -15.85 -15.59
C LEU A 561 -27.80 -15.66 -16.96
N SER A 562 -28.99 -15.07 -16.94
CA SER A 562 -29.68 -14.60 -18.15
C SER A 562 -29.69 -13.08 -18.19
N ARG A 563 -29.16 -12.48 -19.27
CA ARG A 563 -29.11 -11.01 -19.45
C ARG A 563 -30.15 -10.52 -20.44
N LEU A 564 -30.69 -9.34 -20.15
CA LEU A 564 -31.50 -8.58 -21.10
C LEU A 564 -30.67 -8.24 -22.36
N LYS A 565 -31.31 -8.30 -23.52
CA LYS A 565 -30.72 -7.98 -24.82
C LYS A 565 -31.20 -6.60 -25.26
N TRP A 566 -30.28 -5.65 -25.42
CA TRP A 566 -30.58 -4.26 -25.79
C TRP A 566 -30.16 -3.98 -27.23
N LYS A 567 -30.98 -3.20 -27.95
CA LYS A 567 -30.61 -2.60 -29.25
C LYS A 567 -30.12 -1.17 -28.99
N SER A 568 -28.81 -0.97 -29.00
CA SER A 568 -28.21 0.34 -28.79
C SER A 568 -28.11 1.11 -30.12
N ALA A 569 -28.31 2.43 -30.09
CA ALA A 569 -28.29 3.27 -31.28
C ALA A 569 -26.97 3.21 -32.08
N ASN A 570 -25.87 2.83 -31.42
CA ASN A 570 -24.52 2.82 -31.98
C ASN A 570 -23.91 1.41 -32.12
N LEU A 571 -24.70 0.34 -31.95
CA LEU A 571 -24.24 -1.04 -32.12
C LEU A 571 -25.22 -1.82 -33.00
N ASP A 572 -24.76 -2.23 -34.19
CA ASP A 572 -25.56 -3.01 -35.14
C ASP A 572 -25.88 -4.43 -34.65
N LYS A 573 -25.22 -4.90 -33.57
CA LYS A 573 -25.42 -6.22 -32.99
C LYS A 573 -25.57 -6.15 -31.47
N VAL A 574 -26.50 -6.96 -30.95
CA VAL A 574 -26.58 -7.28 -29.52
C VAL A 574 -25.29 -8.02 -29.15
N GLN A 575 -24.35 -7.35 -28.50
CA GLN A 575 -23.16 -8.00 -27.97
C GLN A 575 -23.51 -8.70 -26.64
N ASN A 576 -23.27 -10.01 -26.59
CA ASN A 576 -23.21 -10.72 -25.33
C ASN A 576 -21.80 -10.52 -24.74
N GLU A 577 -21.67 -9.69 -23.72
CA GLU A 577 -20.39 -9.39 -23.04
C GLU A 577 -19.67 -10.65 -22.52
N TYR A 578 -20.38 -11.78 -22.36
CA TYR A 578 -19.80 -13.06 -21.95
C TYR A 578 -19.55 -14.04 -23.10
N ALA A 579 -19.95 -13.73 -24.34
CA ALA A 579 -19.78 -14.66 -25.47
C ALA A 579 -18.31 -14.95 -25.78
N ASP A 580 -17.43 -13.98 -25.51
CA ASP A 580 -16.00 -14.13 -25.75
C ASP A 580 -15.25 -14.68 -24.52
N ARG A 581 -15.92 -15.03 -23.42
CA ARG A 581 -15.26 -15.64 -22.26
C ARG A 581 -14.80 -17.06 -22.58
N ILE A 582 -13.58 -17.37 -22.14
CA ILE A 582 -13.03 -18.73 -22.25
C ILE A 582 -13.43 -19.51 -20.99
N PRO A 583 -14.27 -20.56 -21.10
CA PRO A 583 -14.63 -21.39 -19.95
C PRO A 583 -13.39 -22.01 -19.29
N PRO A 584 -13.40 -22.25 -17.97
CA PRO A 584 -12.30 -22.94 -17.31
C PRO A 584 -12.11 -24.35 -17.87
N ASN A 585 -10.87 -24.80 -17.99
CA ASN A 585 -10.55 -26.19 -18.33
C ASN A 585 -10.03 -26.90 -17.08
N GLY A 586 -10.91 -27.63 -16.40
CA GLY A 586 -10.58 -28.20 -15.09
C GLY A 586 -10.28 -27.10 -14.06
N LEU A 587 -9.02 -27.03 -13.60
CA LEU A 587 -8.54 -26.01 -12.66
C LEU A 587 -7.77 -24.86 -13.34
N GLU A 588 -7.65 -24.88 -14.67
CA GLU A 588 -7.02 -23.82 -15.45
C GLU A 588 -8.04 -22.73 -15.81
N ILE A 589 -7.74 -21.50 -15.43
CA ILE A 589 -8.55 -20.30 -15.70
C ILE A 589 -7.79 -19.42 -16.69
N THR A 590 -8.48 -18.92 -17.71
CA THR A 590 -7.91 -17.89 -18.61
C THR A 590 -8.57 -16.54 -18.30
N LEU A 591 -7.78 -15.50 -18.07
CA LEU A 591 -8.27 -14.13 -17.89
C LEU A 591 -7.78 -13.23 -19.02
N LYS A 592 -8.71 -12.52 -19.66
CA LYS A 592 -8.40 -11.43 -20.58
C LYS A 592 -8.16 -10.12 -19.83
N PRO A 593 -7.51 -9.13 -20.46
CA PRO A 593 -7.38 -7.79 -19.90
C PRO A 593 -8.70 -7.26 -19.31
N MET A 594 -8.62 -6.62 -18.15
CA MET A 594 -9.73 -6.10 -17.32
C MET A 594 -10.74 -7.10 -16.75
N GLU A 595 -10.69 -8.39 -17.09
CA GLU A 595 -11.63 -9.36 -16.55
C GLU A 595 -11.46 -9.56 -15.05
N ILE A 596 -12.59 -9.65 -14.34
CA ILE A 596 -12.68 -10.25 -13.00
C ILE A 596 -13.49 -11.54 -13.12
N ARG A 597 -12.93 -12.64 -12.61
CA ARG A 597 -13.61 -13.93 -12.56
C ARG A 597 -13.72 -14.40 -11.12
N THR A 598 -14.91 -14.84 -10.74
CA THR A 598 -15.27 -15.25 -9.38
C THR A 598 -15.54 -16.74 -9.38
N PHE A 599 -14.93 -17.49 -8.47
CA PHE A 599 -15.05 -18.94 -8.39
C PHE A 599 -15.34 -19.38 -6.96
N LYS A 600 -16.36 -20.23 -6.81
CA LYS A 600 -16.53 -21.07 -5.62
C LYS A 600 -15.66 -22.31 -5.78
N ILE A 601 -14.77 -22.55 -4.81
CA ILE A 601 -13.82 -23.66 -4.85
C ILE A 601 -14.15 -24.71 -3.79
N LEU A 602 -14.23 -25.97 -4.22
CA LEU A 602 -14.38 -27.12 -3.31
C LEU A 602 -13.01 -27.69 -2.98
N LYS A 603 -12.75 -27.95 -1.70
CA LYS A 603 -11.53 -28.60 -1.21
C LYS A 603 -11.75 -30.08 -0.92
N SER A 604 -10.74 -30.93 -1.14
CA SER A 604 -10.80 -32.31 -0.62
C SER A 604 -10.63 -32.34 0.91
N ARG A 605 -11.28 -33.30 1.57
CA ARG A 605 -10.91 -33.66 2.95
C ARG A 605 -9.57 -34.39 2.90
N ILE A 606 -8.48 -33.70 3.19
CA ILE A 606 -7.21 -34.37 3.48
C ILE A 606 -7.43 -35.13 4.79
N LYS A 607 -7.52 -36.48 4.73
CA LYS A 607 -7.34 -37.31 5.93
C LYS A 607 -5.94 -37.01 6.44
N GLN A 608 -5.81 -36.29 7.55
CA GLN A 608 -4.57 -36.28 8.30
C GLN A 608 -4.37 -37.71 8.82
N GLY A 609 -3.65 -38.53 8.06
CA GLY A 609 -3.17 -39.81 8.56
C GLY A 609 -2.26 -39.53 9.77
N PRO A 610 -2.32 -40.32 10.84
CA PRO A 610 -1.35 -40.19 11.92
C PRO A 610 0.03 -40.42 11.31
N TYR A 611 0.96 -39.50 11.55
CA TYR A 611 2.38 -39.80 11.40
C TYR A 611 2.70 -40.96 12.35
N LYS A 612 2.54 -42.20 11.88
CA LYS A 612 3.14 -43.37 12.50
C LYS A 612 4.62 -43.27 12.19
N PHE A 613 5.41 -42.87 13.19
CA PHE A 613 6.81 -43.28 13.23
C PHE A 613 6.83 -44.80 13.04
N SER A 614 7.41 -45.24 11.93
CA SER A 614 7.66 -46.66 11.70
C SER A 614 8.54 -47.16 12.84
N HIS A 615 7.97 -48.04 13.67
CA HIS A 615 8.69 -48.88 14.60
C HIS A 615 9.84 -49.57 13.87
N ILE A 616 11.05 -49.39 14.37
CA ILE A 616 12.17 -50.31 14.14
C ILE A 616 11.79 -51.62 14.83
N PRO A 617 11.61 -52.76 14.11
CA PRO A 617 11.36 -54.03 14.76
C PRO A 617 12.65 -54.53 15.42
N LYS A 618 12.68 -54.51 16.75
CA LYS A 618 13.66 -55.26 17.55
C LYS A 618 13.23 -56.73 17.60
N THR A 619 13.55 -57.51 16.58
CA THR A 619 13.51 -58.99 16.66
C THR A 619 14.35 -59.58 15.53
N CYS A 620 15.64 -59.79 15.77
CA CYS A 620 16.41 -60.94 15.29
C CYS A 620 17.82 -60.87 15.88
N PHE A 621 18.40 -62.05 16.12
CA PHE A 621 19.72 -62.32 16.70
C PHE A 621 19.78 -62.56 18.21
N SER A 622 19.19 -63.68 18.61
CA SER A 622 19.80 -64.61 19.55
C SER A 622 20.05 -65.94 18.83
N LEU A 623 21.20 -66.57 19.11
CA LEU A 623 21.68 -67.89 18.63
C LEU A 623 22.51 -67.89 17.34
N LEU A 624 23.82 -67.69 17.48
CA LEU A 624 24.80 -68.77 17.22
C LEU A 624 26.17 -68.36 17.76
N SER A 625 26.71 -69.24 18.58
CA SER A 625 27.98 -69.14 19.30
C SER A 625 28.93 -70.24 18.81
N LEU A 626 30.25 -69.95 18.89
CA LEU A 626 31.42 -70.81 18.64
C LEU A 626 31.76 -71.07 17.15
N SER A 627 33.01 -70.99 16.66
CA SER A 627 34.34 -70.77 17.27
C SER A 627 35.43 -70.55 16.20
N LEU A 628 36.47 -69.77 16.54
CA LEU A 628 37.88 -69.75 16.04
C LEU A 628 38.12 -69.52 14.51
N SER A 629 39.06 -68.71 14.00
CA SER A 629 40.38 -68.26 14.47
C SER A 629 40.95 -67.14 13.56
N LEU A 630 42.01 -66.48 14.04
CA LEU A 630 42.79 -65.35 13.49
C LEU A 630 43.23 -65.44 12.01
N SER A 631 43.23 -64.31 11.28
CA SER A 631 44.45 -63.52 10.97
C SER A 631 44.27 -62.40 9.92
N LEU A 632 44.79 -61.23 10.29
CA LEU A 632 45.46 -60.15 9.54
C LEU A 632 45.06 -59.71 8.09
N SER A 633 44.74 -58.41 8.04
CA SER A 633 45.27 -57.32 7.18
C SER A 633 44.98 -57.21 5.67
N LEU A 634 44.45 -56.02 5.32
CA LEU A 634 44.70 -55.17 4.15
C LEU A 634 44.63 -55.81 2.74
N SER A 635 43.63 -55.43 1.94
CA SER A 635 43.73 -54.33 0.94
C SER A 635 42.65 -54.44 -0.15
N LEU A 636 42.30 -53.26 -0.70
CA LEU A 636 41.71 -53.00 -2.03
C LEU A 636 40.38 -53.66 -2.44
N CYS A 637 39.33 -52.84 -2.58
CA CYS A 637 38.31 -53.04 -3.60
C CYS A 637 38.06 -51.73 -4.35
N LEU A 638 38.50 -51.75 -5.61
CA LEU A 638 38.18 -50.79 -6.67
C LEU A 638 36.87 -51.20 -7.34
N SER A 639 36.09 -50.21 -7.78
CA SER A 639 35.17 -50.23 -8.96
C SER A 639 33.93 -51.14 -8.88
N LEU A 640 32.74 -50.79 -9.39
CA LEU A 640 32.42 -49.93 -10.51
C LEU A 640 31.28 -48.94 -10.20
N SER A 641 31.47 -47.72 -10.71
CA SER A 641 30.46 -46.70 -10.96
C SER A 641 30.61 -46.26 -12.41
N LEU A 642 29.53 -46.36 -13.17
CA LEU A 642 29.10 -45.39 -14.18
C LEU A 642 27.60 -45.18 -13.97
#